data_AF-A0A813ZAV9-F1
#
_entry.id   AF-A0A813ZAV9-F1
#
_cell.length_a   1.000
_cell.length_b   1.000
_cell.length_c   1.000
_cell.angle_alpha   90.00
_cell.angle_beta   90.00
_cell.angle_gamma   90.00
#
_symmetry.space_group_name_H-M   'P 1'
#
loop_
_entity.id
_entity.type
_entity.pdbx_description
1 polymer ?
#
loop_
_entity_poly.entity_id
_entity_poly.type
_entity_poly.pdbx_seq_one_letter_code
_entity_poly.pdbx_strand_id
1 'polypeptide(L)'
;MSNTTKKTVAVIGAGVSGLVSAVQMHRVGIQPVIFEKASNVGGMWNSDERPCWKSMRTNISKFTTALSDHSWPRNTSLFPSQPEVYSYLLDYAKQSLPEDIFRFNTKVNKITRSDNTWIVQSSTEDGYISSEQFDFVIIASGFFDLPYTLAKISNLSSFPGTIMHSSDYRSSDQVRDKRVFVVGGSMSAVDIAADMATNAKHIIHISPHSFWVLPRVIPIKPSDRVSPFLPIDLVSNRRSIRTSNEETVIRTKDQNRIVNEKLRLITGHVQTSSMLSDANDENPAFTTISDMYTPWTLAPIHTAPPISEHPDWISSLKLNNGKIFPTTCDDVLVLCTGYRPCLDYFSEDILENLSYRPDDPFCPLILHRSVFHPTLPNLAFIGMYRGVYWAVAELQARWVASIFAGLLPSPSIAAQQIGLEVERTVRAQHPRPQFPHSDYVGLINDLAKEILLTNSGDIVIPAQYCPTRPDQSVIDEMNNLCEEANSGRFIAGTVFRALHNTKWAFERTLVGKPSDGTVRGQAEFLFSSPNELLYKEQGKLTLSSQIPLDITQKYIYSYDEEKDLLTVYFVNENNQLGSLFHTIHFQPKENSSNGWVANGEHLCSQDHYSTSYLFALNGVNLSEFEITYTVKGPAKDYVSKTVFQPIKDHV
;
A
#
# COMPACT_ATOMS: atom_id res chain seq x y z
N MET A 1 17.72 -31.39 42.31
CA MET A 1 17.15 -30.86 41.05
C MET A 1 15.90 -30.10 41.43
N SER A 2 15.96 -28.77 41.61
CA SER A 2 14.75 -28.00 41.88
C SER A 2 13.95 -27.96 40.59
N ASN A 3 12.71 -28.45 40.65
CA ASN A 3 11.75 -28.37 39.56
C ASN A 3 11.32 -26.90 39.42
N THR A 4 12.14 -26.06 38.78
CA THR A 4 11.75 -24.67 38.47
C THR A 4 10.67 -24.74 37.41
N THR A 5 9.42 -24.57 37.82
CA THR A 5 8.27 -24.43 36.93
C THR A 5 8.57 -23.36 35.89
N LYS A 6 8.48 -23.74 34.61
CA LYS A 6 8.71 -22.83 33.48
C LYS A 6 7.70 -21.69 33.55
N LYS A 7 8.17 -20.42 33.50
CA LYS A 7 7.27 -19.26 33.48
C LYS A 7 6.35 -19.32 32.26
N THR A 8 5.15 -18.78 32.39
CA THR A 8 4.09 -18.84 31.38
C THR A 8 3.68 -17.45 30.92
N VAL A 9 3.26 -17.32 29.66
CA VAL A 9 2.76 -16.07 29.09
C VAL A 9 1.53 -16.32 28.23
N ALA A 10 0.45 -15.58 28.50
CA ALA A 10 -0.70 -15.55 27.61
C ALA A 10 -0.44 -14.53 26.48
N VAL A 11 -0.63 -14.96 25.24
CA VAL A 11 -0.55 -14.12 24.05
C VAL A 11 -1.94 -14.01 23.44
N ILE A 12 -2.48 -12.79 23.35
CA ILE A 12 -3.84 -12.55 22.88
C ILE A 12 -3.81 -12.22 21.39
N GLY A 13 -4.20 -13.17 20.54
CA GLY A 13 -4.20 -13.09 19.07
C GLY A 13 -3.05 -13.87 18.42
N ALA A 14 -3.32 -14.48 17.25
CA ALA A 14 -2.40 -15.24 16.41
C ALA A 14 -2.12 -14.57 15.05
N GLY A 15 -2.24 -13.25 14.98
CA GLY A 15 -1.70 -12.45 13.88
C GLY A 15 -0.17 -12.31 13.98
N VAL A 16 0.44 -11.50 13.09
CA VAL A 16 1.90 -11.28 13.05
C VAL A 16 2.49 -10.97 14.43
N SER A 17 1.91 -10.00 15.15
CA SER A 17 2.34 -9.62 16.50
C SER A 17 2.32 -10.78 17.50
N GLY A 18 1.31 -11.64 17.43
CA GLY A 18 1.16 -12.77 18.34
C GLY A 18 2.16 -13.87 18.04
N LEU A 19 2.35 -14.19 16.75
CA LEU A 19 3.31 -15.20 16.31
C LEU A 19 4.74 -14.80 16.68
N VAL A 20 5.17 -13.57 16.37
CA VAL A 20 6.53 -13.12 16.75
C VAL A 20 6.70 -13.10 18.27
N SER A 21 5.67 -12.69 19.02
CA SER A 21 5.70 -12.70 20.48
C SER A 21 5.91 -14.09 21.05
N ALA A 22 5.13 -15.07 20.58
CA ALA A 22 5.26 -16.45 21.04
C ALA A 22 6.62 -17.05 20.67
N VAL A 23 7.14 -16.79 19.47
CA VAL A 23 8.46 -17.26 19.05
C VAL A 23 9.56 -16.69 19.95
N GLN A 24 9.55 -15.38 20.21
CA GLN A 24 10.57 -14.77 21.07
C GLN A 24 10.45 -15.25 22.52
N MET A 25 9.25 -15.43 23.05
CA MET A 25 9.02 -15.98 24.40
C MET A 25 9.53 -17.41 24.52
N HIS A 26 9.23 -18.24 23.52
CA HIS A 26 9.72 -19.62 23.45
C HIS A 26 11.25 -19.69 23.44
N ARG A 27 11.91 -18.82 22.66
CA ARG A 27 13.38 -18.73 22.56
C ARG A 27 14.07 -18.40 23.88
N VAL A 28 13.45 -17.57 24.72
CA VAL A 28 13.99 -17.21 26.04
C VAL A 28 13.55 -18.17 27.15
N GLY A 29 12.90 -19.28 26.80
CA GLY A 29 12.49 -20.32 27.75
C GLY A 29 11.20 -20.03 28.53
N ILE A 30 10.41 -19.04 28.12
CA ILE A 30 9.07 -18.78 28.65
C ILE A 30 8.05 -19.57 27.82
N GLN A 31 7.07 -20.19 28.45
CA GLN A 31 6.04 -20.98 27.77
C GLN A 31 4.89 -20.10 27.29
N PRO A 32 4.75 -19.84 25.98
CA PRO A 32 3.58 -19.13 25.46
C PRO A 32 2.34 -20.04 25.43
N VAL A 33 1.17 -19.42 25.60
CA VAL A 33 -0.14 -19.95 25.21
C VAL A 33 -0.83 -18.86 24.40
N ILE A 34 -1.21 -19.17 23.15
CA ILE A 34 -1.87 -18.22 22.26
C ILE A 34 -3.38 -18.45 22.30
N PHE A 35 -4.14 -17.40 22.57
CA PHE A 35 -5.60 -17.39 22.45
C PHE A 35 -5.99 -16.69 21.15
N GLU A 36 -6.67 -17.40 20.25
CA GLU A 36 -7.12 -16.89 18.95
C GLU A 36 -8.62 -17.13 18.79
N LYS A 37 -9.36 -16.07 18.45
CA LYS A 37 -10.80 -16.13 18.23
C LYS A 37 -11.14 -16.85 16.92
N ALA A 38 -10.27 -16.74 15.92
CA ALA A 38 -10.39 -17.44 14.65
C ALA A 38 -10.04 -18.93 14.77
N SER A 39 -10.38 -19.69 13.73
CA SER A 39 -10.04 -21.11 13.63
C SER A 39 -8.58 -21.37 13.26
N ASN A 40 -7.82 -20.34 12.89
CA ASN A 40 -6.43 -20.45 12.44
C ASN A 40 -5.64 -19.14 12.65
N VAL A 41 -4.33 -19.17 12.41
CA VAL A 41 -3.42 -18.02 12.47
C VAL A 41 -3.67 -17.01 11.34
N GLY A 42 -2.93 -15.90 11.36
CA GLY A 42 -2.83 -14.96 10.23
C GLY A 42 -3.47 -13.59 10.50
N GLY A 43 -4.42 -13.52 11.45
CA GLY A 43 -5.10 -12.28 11.82
C GLY A 43 -5.72 -11.58 10.61
N MET A 44 -5.35 -10.33 10.35
CA MET A 44 -5.82 -9.53 9.20
C MET A 44 -5.59 -10.20 7.84
N TRP A 45 -4.63 -11.13 7.73
CA TRP A 45 -4.32 -11.82 6.48
C TRP A 45 -5.01 -13.17 6.34
N ASN A 46 -5.86 -13.57 7.30
CA ASN A 46 -6.75 -14.70 7.12
C ASN A 46 -7.99 -14.26 6.32
N SER A 47 -8.19 -14.81 5.12
CA SER A 47 -9.30 -14.41 4.24
C SER A 47 -10.68 -14.82 4.75
N ASP A 48 -10.74 -15.80 5.66
CA ASP A 48 -11.99 -16.20 6.32
C ASP A 48 -12.40 -15.15 7.38
N GLU A 49 -11.46 -14.30 7.79
CA GLU A 49 -11.64 -13.21 8.73
C GLU A 49 -11.82 -11.85 8.03
N ARG A 50 -12.22 -10.83 8.80
CA ARG A 50 -12.33 -9.43 8.35
C ARG A 50 -11.07 -8.67 8.78
N PRO A 51 -10.61 -7.63 8.06
CA PRO A 51 -11.15 -7.02 6.83
C PRO A 51 -10.40 -7.45 5.54
N CYS A 52 -10.16 -8.74 5.34
CA CYS A 52 -9.32 -9.23 4.26
C CYS A 52 -10.10 -9.64 2.99
N TRP A 53 -9.47 -9.53 1.82
CA TRP A 53 -10.00 -10.08 0.56
C TRP A 53 -8.88 -10.65 -0.33
N LYS A 54 -9.21 -11.55 -1.25
CA LYS A 54 -8.22 -12.39 -1.95
C LYS A 54 -7.30 -11.62 -2.91
N SER A 55 -7.80 -10.56 -3.56
CA SER A 55 -6.99 -9.73 -4.48
C SER A 55 -6.14 -8.69 -3.74
N MET A 56 -6.28 -8.56 -2.41
CA MET A 56 -5.47 -7.63 -1.62
C MET A 56 -3.98 -7.97 -1.72
N ARG A 57 -3.13 -6.96 -1.85
CA ARG A 57 -1.67 -7.08 -1.86
C ARG A 57 -1.05 -6.14 -0.83
N THR A 58 0.17 -6.42 -0.41
CA THR A 58 0.92 -5.51 0.46
C THR A 58 1.17 -4.16 -0.24
N ASN A 59 1.23 -3.10 0.56
CA ASN A 59 1.53 -1.76 0.07
C ASN A 59 3.04 -1.49 -0.10
N ILE A 60 3.87 -2.33 0.51
CA ILE A 60 5.33 -2.24 0.54
C ILE A 60 5.92 -3.58 0.13
N SER A 61 7.18 -3.59 -0.32
CA SER A 61 7.78 -4.78 -0.90
C SER A 61 7.95 -5.93 0.11
N LYS A 62 8.15 -7.15 -0.43
CA LYS A 62 8.49 -8.35 0.34
C LYS A 62 9.76 -8.17 1.19
N PHE A 63 10.65 -7.25 0.83
CA PHE A 63 11.87 -6.99 1.59
C PHE A 63 11.56 -6.29 2.92
N THR A 64 10.53 -5.45 3.00
CA THR A 64 10.14 -4.77 4.25
C THR A 64 8.99 -5.50 4.96
N THR A 65 8.08 -6.12 4.21
CA THR A 65 7.06 -7.02 4.76
C THR A 65 7.67 -8.39 4.98
N ALA A 66 8.55 -8.54 5.96
CA ALA A 66 9.17 -9.82 6.29
C ALA A 66 9.50 -9.85 7.79
N LEU A 67 9.78 -11.06 8.30
CA LEU A 67 10.37 -11.27 9.61
C LEU A 67 11.88 -11.43 9.43
N SER A 68 12.67 -10.97 10.40
CA SER A 68 14.12 -10.94 10.25
C SER A 68 14.76 -12.32 10.07
N ASP A 69 14.07 -13.37 10.50
CA ASP A 69 14.52 -14.76 10.54
C ASP A 69 13.67 -15.74 9.70
N HIS A 70 12.80 -15.22 8.84
CA HIS A 70 11.98 -16.02 7.95
C HIS A 70 11.90 -15.37 6.57
N SER A 71 12.52 -16.01 5.57
CA SER A 71 12.60 -15.47 4.21
C SER A 71 11.38 -15.90 3.39
N TRP A 72 10.95 -15.03 2.48
CA TRP A 72 9.93 -15.37 1.50
C TRP A 72 10.39 -16.51 0.58
N PRO A 73 9.47 -17.39 0.12
CA PRO A 73 9.76 -18.28 -0.99
C PRO A 73 10.28 -17.52 -2.21
N ARG A 74 11.25 -18.09 -2.94
CA ARG A 74 11.97 -17.42 -4.03
C ARG A 74 11.07 -16.76 -5.09
N ASN A 75 9.97 -17.41 -5.44
CA ASN A 75 9.05 -16.94 -6.49
C ASN A 75 7.89 -16.09 -5.95
N THR A 76 7.97 -15.60 -4.71
CA THR A 76 6.95 -14.70 -4.17
C THR A 76 6.94 -13.38 -4.93
N SER A 77 5.73 -12.89 -5.21
CA SER A 77 5.50 -11.55 -5.75
C SER A 77 6.29 -10.48 -4.99
N LEU A 78 6.81 -9.47 -5.71
CA LEU A 78 7.52 -8.35 -5.08
C LEU A 78 6.64 -7.62 -4.05
N PHE A 79 5.34 -7.55 -4.31
CA PHE A 79 4.31 -7.10 -3.38
C PHE A 79 3.38 -8.28 -3.10
N PRO A 80 3.63 -9.05 -2.02
CA PRO A 80 2.90 -10.28 -1.73
C PRO A 80 1.38 -10.06 -1.69
N SER A 81 0.66 -10.97 -2.35
CA SER A 81 -0.79 -11.09 -2.29
C SER A 81 -1.25 -11.69 -0.96
N GLN A 82 -2.53 -11.54 -0.64
CA GLN A 82 -3.12 -12.11 0.56
C GLN A 82 -2.84 -13.62 0.72
N PRO A 83 -3.01 -14.48 -0.30
CA PRO A 83 -2.67 -15.91 -0.16
C PRO A 83 -1.19 -16.16 0.12
N GLU A 84 -0.29 -15.40 -0.51
CA GLU A 84 1.16 -15.51 -0.26
C GLU A 84 1.50 -15.12 1.18
N VAL A 85 0.93 -14.01 1.68
CA VAL A 85 1.12 -13.57 3.06
C VAL A 85 0.57 -14.59 4.06
N TYR A 86 -0.63 -15.10 3.82
CA TYR A 86 -1.24 -16.10 4.69
C TYR A 86 -0.38 -17.37 4.77
N SER A 87 0.09 -17.88 3.62
CA SER A 87 0.98 -19.04 3.56
C SER A 87 2.28 -18.80 4.31
N TYR A 88 2.89 -17.63 4.17
CA TYR A 88 4.10 -17.25 4.88
C TYR A 88 3.91 -17.27 6.41
N LEU A 89 2.79 -16.74 6.93
CA LEU A 89 2.52 -16.74 8.37
C LEU A 89 2.20 -18.14 8.91
N LEU A 90 1.50 -18.95 8.12
CA LEU A 90 1.22 -20.35 8.44
C LEU A 90 2.51 -21.17 8.52
N ASP A 91 3.41 -21.00 7.55
CA ASP A 91 4.70 -21.68 7.52
C ASP A 91 5.60 -21.23 8.67
N TYR A 92 5.64 -19.93 8.98
CA TYR A 92 6.37 -19.40 10.13
C TYR A 92 5.89 -20.01 11.45
N ALA A 93 4.57 -20.10 11.66
CA ALA A 93 3.97 -20.71 12.84
C ALA A 93 4.35 -22.20 12.95
N LYS A 94 4.17 -22.98 11.88
CA LYS A 94 4.49 -24.42 11.85
C LYS A 94 5.96 -24.72 12.12
N GLN A 95 6.87 -23.89 11.62
CA GLN A 95 8.32 -24.10 11.78
C GLN A 95 8.82 -23.71 13.17
N SER A 96 8.18 -22.72 13.81
CA SER A 96 8.75 -22.05 14.98
C SER A 96 8.03 -22.35 16.29
N LEU A 97 6.82 -22.90 16.24
CA LEU A 97 5.95 -23.06 17.42
C LEU A 97 5.33 -24.47 17.48
N PRO A 98 5.26 -25.08 18.68
CA PRO A 98 4.48 -26.31 18.89
C PRO A 98 2.98 -26.07 18.71
N GLU A 99 2.24 -27.05 18.18
CA GLU A 99 0.78 -26.92 17.94
C GLU A 99 -0.04 -26.81 19.23
N ASP A 100 0.43 -27.41 20.34
CA ASP A 100 -0.30 -27.50 21.61
C ASP A 100 -0.37 -26.17 22.40
N ILE A 101 0.34 -25.13 21.95
CA ILE A 101 0.25 -23.79 22.56
C ILE A 101 -0.96 -23.01 22.08
N PHE A 102 -1.57 -23.39 20.95
CA PHE A 102 -2.66 -22.64 20.34
C PHE A 102 -4.00 -23.04 20.97
N ARG A 103 -4.83 -22.03 21.23
CA ARG A 103 -6.24 -22.15 21.60
C ARG A 103 -7.04 -21.40 20.54
N PHE A 104 -7.32 -22.07 19.42
CA PHE A 104 -8.18 -21.54 18.36
C PHE A 104 -9.65 -21.55 18.78
N ASN A 105 -10.48 -20.79 18.06
CA ASN A 105 -11.90 -20.59 18.37
C ASN A 105 -12.15 -20.20 19.84
N THR A 106 -11.18 -19.51 20.45
CA THR A 106 -11.16 -19.19 21.88
C THR A 106 -10.99 -17.69 22.05
N LYS A 107 -12.10 -17.01 22.34
CA LYS A 107 -12.14 -15.56 22.56
C LYS A 107 -11.77 -15.24 24.00
N VAL A 108 -10.84 -14.32 24.20
CA VAL A 108 -10.53 -13.78 25.53
C VAL A 108 -11.58 -12.73 25.90
N ASN A 109 -12.21 -12.93 27.06
CA ASN A 109 -13.32 -12.12 27.53
C ASN A 109 -12.92 -11.18 28.66
N LYS A 110 -11.93 -11.57 29.47
CA LYS A 110 -11.51 -10.80 30.63
C LYS A 110 -10.06 -11.06 30.98
N ILE A 111 -9.32 -10.00 31.32
CA ILE A 111 -7.96 -10.06 31.84
C ILE A 111 -7.94 -9.29 33.16
N THR A 112 -7.62 -9.99 34.25
CA THR A 112 -7.57 -9.39 35.59
C THR A 112 -6.22 -9.64 36.24
N ARG A 113 -5.68 -8.62 36.89
CA ARG A 113 -4.46 -8.76 37.68
C ARG A 113 -4.73 -9.59 38.94
N SER A 114 -3.81 -10.50 39.26
CA SER A 114 -3.80 -11.31 40.48
C SER A 114 -2.40 -11.29 41.09
N ASP A 115 -2.17 -10.42 42.08
CA ASP A 115 -0.87 -10.13 42.68
C ASP A 115 0.21 -9.76 41.62
N ASN A 116 1.17 -10.67 41.41
CA ASN A 116 2.28 -10.56 40.44
C ASN A 116 2.00 -11.30 39.12
N THR A 117 0.81 -11.85 38.96
CA THR A 117 0.37 -12.65 37.81
C THR A 117 -0.91 -12.08 37.22
N TRP A 118 -1.41 -12.71 36.16
CA TRP A 118 -2.63 -12.31 35.47
C TRP A 118 -3.54 -13.52 35.26
N ILE A 119 -4.84 -13.33 35.45
CA ILE A 119 -5.86 -14.31 35.14
C ILE A 119 -6.49 -13.93 33.80
N VAL A 120 -6.47 -14.86 32.85
CA VAL A 120 -7.08 -14.73 31.53
C VAL A 120 -8.31 -15.63 31.49
N GLN A 121 -9.48 -15.00 31.38
CA GLN A 121 -10.75 -15.67 31.18
C GLN A 121 -11.07 -15.69 29.68
N SER A 122 -11.41 -16.87 29.17
CA SER A 122 -11.72 -17.05 27.75
C SER A 122 -12.98 -17.90 27.57
N SER A 123 -13.59 -17.83 26.39
CA SER A 123 -14.69 -18.70 26.01
C SER A 123 -14.55 -19.23 24.60
N THR A 124 -15.03 -20.45 24.37
CA THR A 124 -15.19 -20.99 23.01
C THR A 124 -16.60 -20.70 22.48
N GLU A 125 -16.82 -20.94 21.18
CA GLU A 125 -18.13 -20.71 20.53
C GLU A 125 -19.27 -21.53 21.16
N ASP A 126 -18.96 -22.69 21.76
CA ASP A 126 -19.93 -23.52 22.46
C ASP A 126 -20.36 -22.96 23.84
N GLY A 127 -19.79 -21.83 24.24
CA GLY A 127 -20.05 -21.17 25.52
C GLY A 127 -19.25 -21.71 26.70
N TYR A 128 -18.33 -22.66 26.50
CA TYR A 128 -17.42 -23.11 27.55
C TYR A 128 -16.50 -21.97 27.97
N ILE A 129 -16.45 -21.69 29.28
CA ILE A 129 -15.64 -20.61 29.86
C ILE A 129 -14.50 -21.25 30.67
N SER A 130 -13.26 -20.82 30.41
CA SER A 130 -12.09 -21.19 31.19
C SER A 130 -11.45 -19.96 31.83
N SER A 131 -10.66 -20.18 32.89
CA SER A 131 -9.80 -19.16 33.49
C SER A 131 -8.44 -19.76 33.79
N GLU A 132 -7.39 -19.16 33.26
CA GLU A 132 -6.02 -19.64 33.38
C GLU A 132 -5.13 -18.51 33.93
N GLN A 133 -4.18 -18.86 34.80
CA GLN A 133 -3.27 -17.91 35.43
C GLN A 133 -1.91 -17.96 34.75
N PHE A 134 -1.34 -16.78 34.47
CA PHE A 134 -0.08 -16.61 33.75
C PHE A 134 0.84 -15.63 34.47
N ASP A 135 2.15 -15.87 34.40
CA ASP A 135 3.15 -14.94 34.92
C ASP A 135 3.14 -13.62 34.15
N PHE A 136 2.88 -13.69 32.84
CA PHE A 136 2.90 -12.55 31.94
C PHE A 136 1.70 -12.55 30.97
N VAL A 137 1.38 -11.37 30.42
CA VAL A 137 0.40 -11.20 29.33
C VAL A 137 0.97 -10.34 28.22
N ILE A 138 0.75 -10.75 26.98
CA ILE A 138 1.04 -9.96 25.78
C ILE A 138 -0.25 -9.70 25.02
N ILE A 139 -0.58 -8.42 24.85
CA ILE A 139 -1.68 -7.99 24.01
C ILE A 139 -1.18 -7.85 22.57
N ALA A 140 -1.64 -8.75 21.71
CA ALA A 140 -1.30 -8.82 20.29
C ALA A 140 -2.55 -8.87 19.39
N SER A 141 -3.68 -8.38 19.90
CA SER A 141 -5.02 -8.45 19.29
C SER A 141 -5.21 -7.53 18.08
N GLY A 142 -4.19 -6.73 17.74
CA GLY A 142 -4.16 -5.86 16.57
C GLY A 142 -4.79 -4.48 16.79
N PHE A 143 -4.35 -3.53 15.97
CA PHE A 143 -4.82 -2.14 16.01
C PHE A 143 -6.13 -1.94 15.21
N PHE A 144 -6.35 -2.76 14.18
CA PHE A 144 -7.44 -2.62 13.20
C PHE A 144 -8.48 -3.75 13.32
N ASP A 145 -9.16 -3.87 14.47
CA ASP A 145 -10.12 -4.97 14.71
C ASP A 145 -11.58 -4.55 14.43
N LEU A 146 -12.13 -3.65 15.24
CA LEU A 146 -13.54 -3.30 15.17
C LEU A 146 -13.78 -2.16 14.19
N PRO A 147 -14.72 -2.30 13.23
CA PRO A 147 -15.11 -1.22 12.33
C PRO A 147 -15.43 0.07 13.06
N TYR A 148 -14.81 1.16 12.62
CA TYR A 148 -15.13 2.48 13.14
C TYR A 148 -16.36 3.01 12.40
N THR A 149 -17.53 2.69 12.92
CA THR A 149 -18.78 3.28 12.44
C THR A 149 -18.94 4.66 13.05
N LEU A 150 -18.98 5.70 12.22
CA LEU A 150 -19.26 7.05 12.65
C LEU A 150 -20.67 7.11 13.26
N ALA A 151 -20.79 6.97 14.57
CA ALA A 151 -22.04 7.23 15.31
C ALA A 151 -22.61 8.64 15.05
N LYS A 152 -21.82 9.52 14.42
CA LYS A 152 -22.16 10.88 14.01
C LYS A 152 -22.88 11.00 12.66
N ILE A 153 -22.93 9.95 11.82
CA ILE A 153 -23.73 10.01 10.59
C ILE A 153 -25.19 9.68 10.94
N SER A 154 -25.93 10.73 11.32
CA SER A 154 -27.34 10.64 11.68
C SER A 154 -28.16 9.97 10.57
N ASN A 155 -29.07 9.07 10.95
CA ASN A 155 -30.02 8.40 10.06
C ASN A 155 -29.40 7.61 8.90
N LEU A 156 -28.15 7.17 8.98
CA LEU A 156 -27.50 6.40 7.91
C LEU A 156 -28.30 5.14 7.50
N SER A 157 -28.96 4.50 8.47
CA SER A 157 -29.83 3.34 8.24
C SER A 157 -31.04 3.61 7.34
N SER A 158 -31.36 4.88 7.06
CA SER A 158 -32.43 5.28 6.15
C SER A 158 -31.99 5.35 4.68
N PHE A 159 -30.71 5.10 4.38
CA PHE A 159 -30.24 4.95 3.00
C PHE A 159 -30.96 3.76 2.34
N PRO A 160 -31.60 3.95 1.16
CA PRO A 160 -32.45 2.94 0.54
C PRO A 160 -31.67 1.78 -0.10
N GLY A 161 -30.37 1.96 -0.34
CA GLY A 161 -29.49 0.98 -0.95
C GLY A 161 -28.73 0.11 0.06
N THR A 162 -27.67 -0.56 -0.41
CA THR A 162 -26.83 -1.41 0.45
C THR A 162 -25.78 -0.58 1.17
N ILE A 163 -25.65 -0.76 2.49
CA ILE A 163 -24.56 -0.19 3.28
C ILE A 163 -23.57 -1.30 3.61
N MET A 164 -22.29 -1.08 3.36
CA MET A 164 -21.21 -1.99 3.76
C MET A 164 -20.05 -1.20 4.37
N HIS A 165 -19.38 -1.76 5.38
CA HIS A 165 -18.09 -1.23 5.80
C HIS A 165 -16.98 -1.88 4.98
N SER A 166 -15.80 -1.24 4.89
CA SER A 166 -14.64 -1.80 4.19
C SER A 166 -14.25 -3.21 4.69
N SER A 167 -14.61 -3.55 5.92
CA SER A 167 -14.41 -4.88 6.51
C SER A 167 -15.26 -6.00 5.90
N ASP A 168 -16.36 -5.63 5.25
CA ASP A 168 -17.30 -6.55 4.61
C ASP A 168 -17.01 -6.70 3.10
N TYR A 169 -16.03 -5.96 2.58
CA TYR A 169 -15.59 -6.09 1.20
C TYR A 169 -14.82 -7.40 1.00
N ARG A 170 -15.11 -8.10 -0.10
CA ARG A 170 -14.53 -9.39 -0.48
C ARG A 170 -14.17 -9.47 -1.96
N SER A 171 -14.90 -8.78 -2.83
CA SER A 171 -14.59 -8.68 -4.26
C SER A 171 -15.42 -7.60 -4.95
N SER A 172 -14.96 -7.17 -6.11
CA SER A 172 -15.66 -6.19 -6.94
C SER A 172 -16.99 -6.72 -7.50
N ASP A 173 -17.23 -8.04 -7.44
CA ASP A 173 -18.51 -8.66 -7.80
C ASP A 173 -19.67 -8.14 -6.95
N GLN A 174 -19.42 -7.75 -5.69
CA GLN A 174 -20.44 -7.20 -4.78
C GLN A 174 -21.05 -5.88 -5.30
N VAL A 175 -20.38 -5.20 -6.24
CA VAL A 175 -20.81 -3.90 -6.78
C VAL A 175 -20.97 -3.91 -8.31
N ARG A 176 -21.05 -5.09 -8.92
CA ARG A 176 -21.20 -5.26 -10.36
C ARG A 176 -22.37 -4.45 -10.91
N ASP A 177 -22.08 -3.60 -11.90
CA ASP A 177 -23.03 -2.71 -12.58
C ASP A 177 -23.77 -1.72 -11.64
N LYS A 178 -23.32 -1.57 -10.39
CA LYS A 178 -23.91 -0.66 -9.40
C LYS A 178 -23.24 0.71 -9.42
N ARG A 179 -23.97 1.72 -8.94
CA ARG A 179 -23.39 3.01 -8.58
C ARG A 179 -22.97 2.96 -7.11
N VAL A 180 -21.72 3.33 -6.85
CA VAL A 180 -21.09 3.15 -5.55
C VAL A 180 -20.65 4.50 -4.99
N PHE A 181 -21.00 4.77 -3.74
CA PHE A 181 -20.46 5.87 -2.95
C PHE A 181 -19.42 5.31 -1.99
N VAL A 182 -18.18 5.77 -2.09
CA VAL A 182 -17.09 5.36 -1.19
C VAL A 182 -16.80 6.51 -0.25
N VAL A 183 -16.88 6.30 1.06
CA VAL A 183 -16.64 7.34 2.07
C VAL A 183 -15.34 7.06 2.81
N GLY A 184 -14.34 7.93 2.64
CA GLY A 184 -13.02 7.80 3.27
C GLY A 184 -11.92 8.42 2.39
N GLY A 185 -10.72 8.58 2.96
CA GLY A 185 -9.58 9.21 2.26
C GLY A 185 -8.24 8.56 2.59
N SER A 186 -8.23 7.26 2.90
CA SER A 186 -7.03 6.51 3.29
C SER A 186 -6.93 5.18 2.53
N MET A 187 -5.98 4.33 2.91
CA MET A 187 -5.54 3.14 2.15
C MET A 187 -6.70 2.28 1.66
N SER A 188 -7.61 1.84 2.54
CA SER A 188 -8.74 1.00 2.15
C SER A 188 -9.70 1.68 1.17
N ALA A 189 -9.92 2.99 1.29
CA ALA A 189 -10.83 3.71 0.40
C ALA A 189 -10.32 3.70 -1.04
N VAL A 190 -9.03 4.00 -1.21
CA VAL A 190 -8.37 4.05 -2.52
C VAL A 190 -8.23 2.65 -3.12
N ASP A 191 -7.80 1.67 -2.35
CA ASP A 191 -7.55 0.32 -2.85
C ASP A 191 -8.86 -0.40 -3.22
N ILE A 192 -9.88 -0.32 -2.36
CA ILE A 192 -11.20 -0.89 -2.65
C ILE A 192 -11.86 -0.15 -3.81
N ALA A 193 -11.76 1.18 -3.91
CA ALA A 193 -12.29 1.91 -5.06
C ALA A 193 -11.63 1.50 -6.37
N ALA A 194 -10.30 1.29 -6.37
CA ALA A 194 -9.57 0.83 -7.55
C ALA A 194 -9.95 -0.60 -7.95
N ASP A 195 -10.13 -1.51 -6.98
CA ASP A 195 -10.57 -2.89 -7.23
C ASP A 195 -12.01 -2.92 -7.75
N MET A 196 -12.92 -2.15 -7.14
CA MET A 196 -14.32 -2.02 -7.56
C MET A 196 -14.49 -1.42 -8.96
N ALA A 197 -13.60 -0.51 -9.39
CA ALA A 197 -13.69 0.15 -10.70
C ALA A 197 -13.70 -0.82 -11.88
N THR A 198 -13.25 -2.06 -11.67
CA THR A 198 -13.29 -3.14 -12.68
C THR A 198 -14.71 -3.62 -13.02
N ASN A 199 -15.65 -3.53 -12.07
CA ASN A 199 -17.00 -4.08 -12.21
C ASN A 199 -18.13 -3.08 -11.88
N ALA A 200 -17.82 -2.00 -11.14
CA ALA A 200 -18.80 -0.96 -10.81
C ALA A 200 -19.12 -0.09 -12.02
N LYS A 201 -20.38 0.38 -12.11
CA LYS A 201 -20.82 1.25 -13.20
C LYS A 201 -20.26 2.67 -13.06
N HIS A 202 -20.36 3.23 -11.86
CA HIS A 202 -19.83 4.54 -11.49
C HIS A 202 -19.45 4.56 -10.02
N ILE A 203 -18.33 5.19 -9.69
CA ILE A 203 -17.86 5.34 -8.32
C ILE A 203 -17.79 6.83 -7.97
N ILE A 204 -18.42 7.23 -6.88
CA ILE A 204 -18.35 8.57 -6.30
C ILE A 204 -17.53 8.44 -5.01
N HIS A 205 -16.26 8.82 -5.06
CA HIS A 205 -15.34 8.70 -3.94
C HIS A 205 -15.30 10.00 -3.12
N ILE A 206 -15.92 9.95 -1.95
CA ILE A 206 -16.12 11.07 -1.05
C ILE A 206 -15.02 11.06 0.01
N SER A 207 -14.11 12.03 -0.07
CA SER A 207 -13.01 12.15 0.88
C SER A 207 -13.17 13.40 1.76
N PRO A 208 -12.96 13.30 3.09
CA PRO A 208 -13.04 14.44 3.99
C PRO A 208 -11.81 15.36 3.96
N HIS A 209 -10.71 14.92 3.32
CA HIS A 209 -9.46 15.67 3.24
C HIS A 209 -8.69 15.31 1.96
N SER A 210 -7.69 16.13 1.63
CA SER A 210 -6.75 15.84 0.56
C SER A 210 -5.81 14.69 0.93
N PHE A 211 -5.37 13.91 -0.07
CA PHE A 211 -4.37 12.85 0.07
C PHE A 211 -3.59 12.64 -1.23
N TRP A 212 -2.36 12.15 -1.13
CA TRP A 212 -1.52 11.75 -2.26
C TRP A 212 -1.75 10.28 -2.62
N VAL A 213 -1.79 9.96 -3.91
CA VAL A 213 -1.84 8.57 -4.41
C VAL A 213 -0.48 8.21 -4.99
N LEU A 214 0.19 7.23 -4.38
CA LEU A 214 1.50 6.77 -4.83
C LEU A 214 1.37 5.37 -5.44
N PRO A 215 1.97 5.11 -6.61
CA PRO A 215 2.16 3.73 -7.04
C PRO A 215 3.13 3.01 -6.09
N ARG A 216 3.10 1.69 -6.08
CA ARG A 216 3.99 0.86 -5.25
C ARG A 216 5.47 1.01 -5.63
N VAL A 217 5.73 1.41 -6.87
CA VAL A 217 7.07 1.69 -7.40
C VAL A 217 7.17 3.16 -7.81
N ILE A 218 8.15 3.89 -7.29
CA ILE A 218 8.36 5.33 -7.47
C ILE A 218 9.80 5.63 -7.92
N PRO A 219 10.07 6.79 -8.55
CA PRO A 219 11.44 7.18 -8.90
C PRO A 219 12.28 7.48 -7.65
N ILE A 220 13.57 7.12 -7.69
CA ILE A 220 14.51 7.45 -6.60
C ILE A 220 14.69 8.97 -6.48
N LYS A 221 14.78 9.66 -7.62
CA LYS A 221 14.92 11.12 -7.76
C LYS A 221 13.83 11.64 -8.71
N PRO A 222 12.67 12.07 -8.19
CA PRO A 222 11.52 12.42 -9.04
C PRO A 222 11.75 13.59 -10.01
N SER A 223 12.73 14.45 -9.75
CA SER A 223 13.12 15.56 -10.63
C SER A 223 14.02 15.15 -11.80
N ASP A 224 14.50 13.90 -11.83
CA ASP A 224 15.38 13.36 -12.86
C ASP A 224 14.59 12.45 -13.82
N ARG A 225 14.57 12.81 -15.12
CA ARG A 225 13.76 12.12 -16.16
C ARG A 225 14.24 10.70 -16.47
N VAL A 226 15.46 10.36 -16.08
CA VAL A 226 16.05 9.03 -16.24
C VAL A 226 16.34 8.38 -14.90
N SER A 227 15.66 8.84 -13.84
CA SER A 227 15.77 8.24 -12.52
C SER A 227 15.28 6.79 -12.54
N PRO A 228 16.06 5.84 -12.00
CA PRO A 228 15.58 4.49 -11.73
C PRO A 228 14.36 4.49 -10.82
N PHE A 229 13.51 3.50 -10.99
CA PHE A 229 12.31 3.27 -10.20
C PHE A 229 12.56 2.12 -9.23
N LEU A 230 12.06 2.24 -8.00
CA LEU A 230 12.16 1.19 -6.97
C LEU A 230 10.89 1.15 -6.12
N PRO A 231 10.62 0.02 -5.45
CA PRO A 231 9.57 -0.04 -4.44
C PRO A 231 9.65 1.12 -3.45
N ILE A 232 8.49 1.68 -3.10
CA ILE A 232 8.37 2.88 -2.26
C ILE A 232 9.12 2.78 -0.94
N ASP A 233 9.12 1.60 -0.32
CA ASP A 233 9.83 1.31 0.91
C ASP A 233 11.35 1.32 0.71
N LEU A 234 11.88 0.81 -0.40
CA LEU A 234 13.32 0.85 -0.69
C LEU A 234 13.82 2.26 -1.05
N VAL A 235 12.93 3.15 -1.47
CA VAL A 235 13.24 4.57 -1.69
C VAL A 235 13.12 5.37 -0.39
N SER A 236 12.12 5.07 0.44
CA SER A 236 11.77 5.88 1.61
C SER A 236 12.50 5.45 2.89
N ASN A 237 12.82 4.17 3.03
CA ASN A 237 13.43 3.60 4.24
C ASN A 237 14.96 3.59 4.14
N ARG A 238 15.55 4.74 3.83
CA ARG A 238 17.00 4.92 3.69
C ARG A 238 17.59 5.75 4.81
N ARG A 239 18.80 5.41 5.25
CA ARG A 239 19.56 6.22 6.23
C ARG A 239 20.15 7.48 5.60
N SER A 240 20.62 7.37 4.37
CA SER A 240 21.28 8.45 3.62
C SER A 240 20.42 9.70 3.41
N ILE A 241 19.09 9.57 3.48
CA ILE A 241 18.16 10.69 3.28
C ILE A 241 17.64 11.29 4.60
N ARG A 242 18.18 10.86 5.74
CA ARG A 242 17.75 11.30 7.07
C ARG A 242 18.68 12.34 7.65
N THR A 243 18.11 13.19 8.49
CA THR A 243 18.85 14.16 9.31
C THR A 243 19.11 13.68 10.73
N SER A 244 18.40 12.65 11.19
CA SER A 244 18.54 12.07 12.54
C SER A 244 18.53 10.54 12.50
N ASN A 245 19.25 9.92 13.43
CA ASN A 245 19.22 8.48 13.66
C ASN A 245 18.02 8.03 14.49
N GLU A 246 17.39 8.94 15.23
CA GLU A 246 16.23 8.69 16.10
C GLU A 246 14.91 8.92 15.37
N GLU A 247 13.81 8.43 15.91
CA GLU A 247 12.47 8.66 15.37
C GLU A 247 12.11 10.15 15.38
N THR A 248 11.73 10.67 14.22
CA THR A 248 11.09 11.99 14.12
C THR A 248 9.59 11.84 14.37
N VAL A 249 9.21 11.92 15.64
CA VAL A 249 7.82 11.74 16.10
C VAL A 249 6.91 12.89 15.63
N ILE A 250 7.38 14.14 15.71
CA ILE A 250 6.63 15.33 15.28
C ILE A 250 7.44 16.09 14.24
N ARG A 251 6.85 16.27 13.05
CA ARG A 251 7.45 17.08 11.98
C ARG A 251 7.13 18.56 12.17
N THR A 252 8.12 19.41 11.91
CA THR A 252 7.93 20.85 11.79
C THR A 252 7.16 21.19 10.50
N LYS A 253 6.64 22.42 10.41
CA LYS A 253 5.97 22.91 9.19
C LYS A 253 6.88 22.85 7.96
N ASP A 254 8.17 23.18 8.11
CA ASP A 254 9.13 23.12 7.00
C ASP A 254 9.40 21.68 6.57
N GLN A 255 9.51 20.75 7.52
CA GLN A 255 9.63 19.33 7.19
C GLN A 255 8.39 18.81 6.45
N ASN A 256 7.19 19.25 6.83
CA ASN A 256 5.96 18.92 6.11
C ASN A 256 5.96 19.50 4.68
N ARG A 257 6.41 20.75 4.48
CA ARG A 257 6.53 21.35 3.14
C ARG A 257 7.46 20.54 2.24
N ILE A 258 8.62 20.16 2.75
CA ILE A 258 9.60 19.32 2.02
C ILE A 258 8.98 17.97 1.63
N VAL A 259 8.24 17.33 2.55
CA VAL A 259 7.57 16.06 2.25
C VAL A 259 6.49 16.23 1.18
N ASN A 260 5.62 17.24 1.31
CA ASN A 260 4.57 17.51 0.33
C ASN A 260 5.15 17.87 -1.05
N GLU A 261 6.22 18.66 -1.11
CA GLU A 261 6.91 18.98 -2.36
C GLU A 261 7.51 17.74 -3.02
N LYS A 262 8.15 16.85 -2.25
CA LYS A 262 8.64 15.57 -2.77
C LYS A 262 7.51 14.70 -3.33
N LEU A 263 6.38 14.62 -2.63
CA LEU A 263 5.20 13.87 -3.10
C LEU A 263 4.61 14.48 -4.38
N ARG A 264 4.60 15.81 -4.48
CA ARG A 264 4.18 16.55 -5.68
C ARG A 264 5.09 16.25 -6.88
N LEU A 265 6.40 16.20 -6.68
CA LEU A 265 7.36 15.82 -7.72
C LEU A 265 7.17 14.37 -8.16
N ILE A 266 6.88 13.44 -7.23
CA ILE A 266 6.62 12.03 -7.56
C ILE A 266 5.32 11.90 -8.37
N THR A 267 4.23 12.50 -7.90
CA THR A 267 2.88 12.28 -8.44
C THR A 267 2.52 13.22 -9.59
N GLY A 268 3.30 14.28 -9.80
CA GLY A 268 2.99 15.35 -10.74
C GLY A 268 1.82 16.23 -10.29
N HIS A 269 1.64 17.38 -10.94
CA HIS A 269 0.56 18.32 -10.63
C HIS A 269 -0.84 17.85 -11.06
N VAL A 270 -0.94 16.76 -11.82
CA VAL A 270 -2.14 16.38 -12.62
C VAL A 270 -2.97 15.27 -11.97
N GLN A 271 -2.52 14.64 -10.87
CA GLN A 271 -3.35 13.69 -10.11
C GLN A 271 -4.35 14.43 -9.21
N THR A 272 -5.27 15.19 -9.83
CA THR A 272 -6.38 15.82 -9.13
C THR A 272 -7.64 15.10 -9.52
N SER A 273 -8.24 14.42 -8.57
CA SER A 273 -9.59 13.91 -8.69
C SER A 273 -10.68 15.02 -8.64
N SER A 274 -10.29 16.26 -8.96
CA SER A 274 -10.80 17.56 -8.49
C SER A 274 -10.44 17.85 -7.01
N MET A 275 -9.75 18.97 -6.73
CA MET A 275 -9.50 19.59 -5.38
C MET A 275 -8.28 19.16 -4.51
N LEU A 276 -7.22 18.52 -5.03
CA LEU A 276 -6.01 18.23 -4.21
C LEU A 276 -4.93 19.33 -4.21
N SER A 277 -5.16 20.47 -4.88
CA SER A 277 -4.20 21.59 -4.95
C SER A 277 -4.18 22.51 -3.71
N ASP A 278 -5.21 22.44 -2.85
CA ASP A 278 -5.39 23.39 -1.75
C ASP A 278 -5.02 22.77 -0.39
N ALA A 279 -4.28 21.66 -0.39
CA ALA A 279 -3.67 21.16 0.83
C ALA A 279 -2.63 22.19 1.31
N ASN A 280 -2.78 22.68 2.53
CA ASN A 280 -1.74 23.49 3.15
C ASN A 280 -0.48 22.62 3.29
N ASP A 281 0.56 22.93 2.50
CA ASP A 281 1.81 22.18 2.47
C ASP A 281 2.56 22.17 3.83
N GLU A 282 2.18 23.05 4.77
CA GLU A 282 2.65 23.03 6.16
C GLU A 282 2.06 21.87 7.00
N ASN A 283 0.97 21.26 6.54
CA ASN A 283 0.30 20.17 7.23
C ASN A 283 0.91 18.81 6.87
N PRO A 284 0.85 17.82 7.79
CA PRO A 284 1.25 16.47 7.47
C PRO A 284 0.50 15.90 6.26
N ALA A 285 1.26 15.32 5.34
CA ALA A 285 0.70 14.66 4.16
C ALA A 285 -0.10 13.41 4.54
N PHE A 286 -1.28 13.25 3.94
CA PHE A 286 -1.98 11.97 3.90
C PHE A 286 -1.57 11.25 2.61
N THR A 287 -1.19 9.98 2.72
CA THR A 287 -0.78 9.19 1.56
C THR A 287 -1.64 7.95 1.43
N THR A 288 -1.75 7.47 0.19
CA THR A 288 -2.40 6.22 -0.18
C THR A 288 -1.53 5.53 -1.21
N ILE A 289 -1.60 4.22 -1.28
CA ILE A 289 -0.79 3.43 -2.21
C ILE A 289 -1.73 2.66 -3.13
N SER A 290 -1.63 2.90 -4.43
CA SER A 290 -2.38 2.17 -5.46
C SER A 290 -1.76 2.36 -6.82
N ASP A 291 -1.64 1.26 -7.56
CA ASP A 291 -1.13 1.27 -8.94
C ASP A 291 -2.22 1.62 -9.96
N MET A 292 -3.51 1.47 -9.59
CA MET A 292 -4.64 1.54 -10.52
C MET A 292 -5.65 2.64 -10.20
N TYR A 293 -5.65 3.19 -8.98
CA TYR A 293 -6.63 4.21 -8.59
C TYR A 293 -6.59 5.45 -9.51
N THR A 294 -5.42 6.04 -9.72
CA THR A 294 -5.29 7.28 -10.51
C THR A 294 -5.80 7.10 -11.94
N PRO A 295 -5.41 6.06 -12.69
CA PRO A 295 -6.00 5.81 -14.01
C PRO A 295 -7.52 5.70 -14.03
N TRP A 296 -8.13 5.17 -12.97
CA TRP A 296 -9.58 5.08 -12.84
C TRP A 296 -10.27 6.41 -12.51
N THR A 297 -9.53 7.45 -12.10
CA THR A 297 -10.11 8.78 -11.85
C THR A 297 -10.55 9.53 -13.12
N LEU A 298 -10.10 9.05 -14.29
CA LEU A 298 -10.56 9.57 -15.59
C LEU A 298 -11.91 8.94 -15.99
N ALA A 299 -12.14 7.68 -15.59
CA ALA A 299 -13.41 6.96 -15.55
C ALA A 299 -13.12 5.55 -14.97
N PRO A 300 -13.98 4.92 -14.14
CA PRO A 300 -15.30 5.36 -13.67
C PRO A 300 -15.31 6.03 -12.28
N ILE A 301 -14.16 6.35 -11.68
CA ILE A 301 -14.07 7.00 -10.36
C ILE A 301 -14.14 8.52 -10.51
N HIS A 302 -15.07 9.15 -9.79
CA HIS A 302 -15.16 10.59 -9.65
C HIS A 302 -15.02 10.93 -8.16
N THR A 303 -14.03 11.75 -7.78
CA THR A 303 -14.01 12.18 -6.37
C THR A 303 -14.93 13.35 -6.11
N ALA A 304 -15.32 13.47 -4.85
CA ALA A 304 -16.24 14.49 -4.40
C ALA A 304 -15.86 14.98 -2.99
N PRO A 305 -16.20 16.23 -2.65
CA PRO A 305 -16.00 16.78 -1.30
C PRO A 305 -16.87 16.04 -0.27
N PRO A 306 -16.60 16.23 1.04
CA PRO A 306 -17.33 15.53 2.09
C PRO A 306 -18.85 15.75 2.03
N ILE A 307 -19.58 14.78 2.59
CA ILE A 307 -21.04 14.80 2.75
C ILE A 307 -21.43 15.96 3.69
N SER A 308 -22.53 16.64 3.38
CA SER A 308 -23.09 17.68 4.24
C SER A 308 -23.55 17.13 5.58
N GLU A 309 -23.57 17.96 6.63
CA GLU A 309 -23.87 17.56 8.01
C GLU A 309 -25.28 16.95 8.21
N HIS A 310 -26.23 17.23 7.31
CA HIS A 310 -27.61 16.73 7.35
C HIS A 310 -28.07 16.17 6.00
N PRO A 311 -27.60 14.97 5.61
CA PRO A 311 -28.05 14.31 4.39
C PRO A 311 -29.43 13.67 4.60
N ASP A 312 -30.32 13.85 3.63
CA ASP A 312 -31.58 13.10 3.55
C ASP A 312 -31.31 11.77 2.83
N TRP A 313 -30.75 10.80 3.54
CA TRP A 313 -30.32 9.52 2.95
C TRP A 313 -31.41 8.80 2.15
N ILE A 314 -32.69 9.03 2.48
CA ILE A 314 -33.84 8.42 1.82
C ILE A 314 -33.96 8.90 0.38
N SER A 315 -33.83 10.21 0.16
CA SER A 315 -34.07 10.83 -1.15
C SER A 315 -32.79 11.20 -1.88
N SER A 316 -31.76 11.65 -1.15
CA SER A 316 -30.54 12.16 -1.75
C SER A 316 -29.32 12.27 -0.82
N LEU A 317 -28.14 12.01 -1.39
CA LEU A 317 -26.84 12.30 -0.78
C LEU A 317 -26.39 13.71 -1.21
N LYS A 318 -26.30 14.61 -0.24
CA LYS A 318 -25.85 15.99 -0.45
C LYS A 318 -24.40 16.19 0.00
N LEU A 319 -23.62 16.85 -0.84
CA LEU A 319 -22.21 17.20 -0.58
C LEU A 319 -22.06 18.64 -0.10
N ASN A 320 -20.91 18.96 0.52
CA ASN A 320 -20.59 20.30 1.04
C ASN A 320 -20.54 21.39 -0.02
N ASN A 321 -20.26 21.04 -1.28
CA ASN A 321 -20.31 21.98 -2.41
C ASN A 321 -21.73 22.20 -2.96
N GLY A 322 -22.76 21.64 -2.33
CA GLY A 322 -24.15 21.74 -2.77
C GLY A 322 -24.56 20.74 -3.84
N LYS A 323 -23.66 19.89 -4.37
CA LYS A 323 -24.03 18.82 -5.30
C LYS A 323 -24.91 17.79 -4.61
N ILE A 324 -25.97 17.36 -5.29
CA ILE A 324 -26.97 16.42 -4.78
C ILE A 324 -27.02 15.21 -5.70
N PHE A 325 -26.97 14.01 -5.12
CA PHE A 325 -27.17 12.75 -5.82
C PHE A 325 -28.46 12.09 -5.31
N PRO A 326 -29.49 11.91 -6.14
CA PRO A 326 -30.66 11.13 -5.75
C PRO A 326 -30.25 9.71 -5.35
N THR A 327 -30.71 9.22 -4.21
CA THR A 327 -30.43 7.86 -3.72
C THR A 327 -31.51 6.89 -4.18
N THR A 328 -31.11 5.64 -4.42
CA THR A 328 -31.97 4.57 -4.94
C THR A 328 -31.60 3.24 -4.27
N CYS A 329 -32.48 2.24 -4.38
CA CYS A 329 -32.20 0.89 -3.88
C CYS A 329 -31.07 0.18 -4.64
N ASP A 330 -30.68 0.68 -5.82
CA ASP A 330 -29.56 0.18 -6.62
C ASP A 330 -28.20 0.78 -6.23
N ASP A 331 -28.16 1.71 -5.27
CA ASP A 331 -26.91 2.30 -4.81
C ASP A 331 -26.23 1.45 -3.73
N VAL A 332 -24.91 1.53 -3.70
CA VAL A 332 -24.09 0.94 -2.64
C VAL A 332 -23.29 2.04 -1.94
N LEU A 333 -23.34 2.07 -0.61
CA LEU A 333 -22.55 2.95 0.24
C LEU A 333 -21.48 2.14 0.97
N VAL A 334 -20.22 2.38 0.63
CA VAL A 334 -19.04 1.73 1.22
C VAL A 334 -18.37 2.69 2.22
N LEU A 335 -18.39 2.32 3.49
CA LEU A 335 -17.77 3.07 4.57
C LEU A 335 -16.33 2.60 4.77
N CYS A 336 -15.38 3.41 4.33
CA CYS A 336 -13.94 3.23 4.54
C CYS A 336 -13.46 4.13 5.69
N THR A 337 -14.19 4.06 6.82
CA THR A 337 -14.08 5.00 7.95
C THR A 337 -13.07 4.56 9.02
N GLY A 338 -12.39 3.42 8.81
CA GLY A 338 -11.30 2.95 9.65
C GLY A 338 -11.74 1.95 10.71
N TYR A 339 -10.89 1.74 11.71
CA TYR A 339 -11.04 0.72 12.74
C TYR A 339 -10.58 1.24 14.10
N ARG A 340 -10.97 0.54 15.16
CA ARG A 340 -10.42 0.70 16.52
C ARG A 340 -9.92 -0.65 17.06
N PRO A 341 -8.93 -0.64 17.98
CA PRO A 341 -8.55 -1.86 18.68
C PRO A 341 -9.67 -2.31 19.62
N CYS A 342 -9.86 -3.62 19.75
CA CYS A 342 -10.75 -4.23 20.73
C CYS A 342 -10.00 -4.49 22.04
N LEU A 343 -10.34 -3.74 23.08
CA LEU A 343 -9.76 -3.88 24.42
C LEU A 343 -10.82 -4.23 25.48
N ASP A 344 -11.98 -4.70 25.05
CA ASP A 344 -13.17 -4.94 25.88
C ASP A 344 -12.96 -6.01 26.96
N TYR A 345 -11.83 -6.74 26.92
CA TYR A 345 -11.41 -7.69 27.97
C TYR A 345 -10.73 -7.01 29.18
N PHE A 346 -10.44 -5.71 29.12
CA PHE A 346 -9.95 -4.95 30.26
C PHE A 346 -11.09 -4.30 31.05
N SER A 347 -10.89 -4.14 32.37
CA SER A 347 -11.82 -3.36 33.20
C SER A 347 -11.73 -1.87 32.88
N GLU A 348 -12.76 -1.11 33.25
CA GLU A 348 -12.81 0.35 33.12
C GLU A 348 -11.57 1.01 33.75
N ASP A 349 -11.17 0.60 34.97
CA ASP A 349 -9.96 1.12 35.63
C ASP A 349 -8.67 0.92 34.79
N ILE A 350 -8.52 -0.21 34.10
CA ILE A 350 -7.36 -0.46 33.24
C ILE A 350 -7.43 0.43 31.99
N LEU A 351 -8.62 0.55 31.38
CA LEU A 351 -8.83 1.40 30.21
C LEU A 351 -8.60 2.88 30.53
N GLU A 352 -9.02 3.36 31.70
CA GLU A 352 -8.75 4.71 32.19
C GLU A 352 -7.25 4.94 32.38
N ASN A 353 -6.54 4.00 32.99
CA ASN A 353 -5.08 4.08 33.14
C ASN A 353 -4.36 4.18 31.79
N LEU A 354 -4.81 3.41 30.79
CA LEU A 354 -4.32 3.47 29.42
C LEU A 354 -4.72 4.75 28.67
N SER A 355 -5.54 5.60 29.28
CA SER A 355 -6.18 6.75 28.63
C SER A 355 -6.91 6.36 27.34
N TYR A 356 -7.60 5.21 27.35
CA TYR A 356 -8.24 4.63 26.18
C TYR A 356 -9.35 5.54 25.64
N ARG A 357 -9.31 5.80 24.33
CA ARG A 357 -10.26 6.62 23.57
C ARG A 357 -10.69 5.85 22.32
N PRO A 358 -11.78 5.08 22.37
CA PRO A 358 -12.26 4.32 21.22
C PRO A 358 -12.73 5.21 20.06
N ASP A 359 -12.97 6.50 20.32
CA ASP A 359 -13.32 7.53 19.35
C ASP A 359 -12.12 8.18 18.66
N ASP A 360 -10.89 7.87 19.09
CA ASP A 360 -9.63 8.32 18.48
C ASP A 360 -8.92 7.18 17.72
N PRO A 361 -9.19 7.00 16.41
CA PRO A 361 -8.58 5.93 15.62
C PRO A 361 -7.11 6.16 15.25
N PHE A 362 -6.48 7.26 15.68
CA PHE A 362 -5.06 7.55 15.41
C PHE A 362 -4.17 7.17 16.58
N CYS A 363 -4.59 7.52 17.80
CA CYS A 363 -3.87 7.21 19.04
C CYS A 363 -4.89 6.82 20.14
N PRO A 364 -5.46 5.61 20.07
CA PRO A 364 -6.55 5.20 20.95
C PRO A 364 -6.10 4.93 22.38
N LEU A 365 -4.82 4.71 22.66
CA LEU A 365 -4.29 4.50 24.02
C LEU A 365 -2.85 5.03 24.11
N ILE A 366 -2.37 5.26 25.33
CA ILE A 366 -1.07 5.87 25.63
C ILE A 366 -0.14 4.82 26.25
N LEU A 367 1.00 4.57 25.60
CA LEU A 367 1.96 3.53 25.97
C LEU A 367 3.40 4.00 25.75
N HIS A 368 4.31 3.67 26.66
CA HIS A 368 5.73 3.90 26.43
C HIS A 368 6.20 3.06 25.24
N ARG A 369 6.64 3.74 24.17
CA ARG A 369 7.07 3.14 22.88
C ARG A 369 6.03 2.22 22.24
N SER A 370 4.74 2.45 22.50
CA SER A 370 3.66 1.52 22.09
C SER A 370 3.78 0.10 22.66
N VAL A 371 4.48 -0.08 23.81
CA VAL A 371 4.73 -1.39 24.44
C VAL A 371 4.27 -1.48 25.90
N PHE A 372 4.74 -0.56 26.75
CA PHE A 372 4.60 -0.71 28.21
C PHE A 372 3.73 0.38 28.84
N HIS A 373 3.11 0.06 29.97
CA HIS A 373 2.47 1.03 30.86
C HIS A 373 2.89 0.77 32.31
N PRO A 374 3.27 1.80 33.10
CA PRO A 374 3.84 1.62 34.44
C PRO A 374 2.86 1.02 35.46
N THR A 375 1.55 1.13 35.20
CA THR A 375 0.51 0.55 36.07
C THR A 375 0.20 -0.92 35.76
N LEU A 376 0.75 -1.47 34.67
CA LEU A 376 0.48 -2.82 34.17
C LEU A 376 1.77 -3.67 34.16
N PRO A 377 2.36 -3.96 35.33
CA PRO A 377 3.57 -4.79 35.39
C PRO A 377 3.28 -6.20 34.85
N ASN A 378 4.30 -6.82 34.24
CA ASN A 378 4.21 -8.14 33.61
C ASN A 378 3.21 -8.21 32.44
N LEU A 379 2.75 -7.07 31.94
CA LEU A 379 1.90 -6.97 30.75
C LEU A 379 2.57 -6.07 29.71
N ALA A 380 2.52 -6.47 28.45
CA ALA A 380 3.04 -5.69 27.33
C ALA A 380 2.08 -5.70 26.14
N PHE A 381 2.22 -4.71 25.28
CA PHE A 381 1.51 -4.61 24.00
C PHE A 381 2.50 -4.76 22.86
N ILE A 382 2.14 -5.52 21.83
CA ILE A 382 3.01 -5.75 20.66
C ILE A 382 2.22 -5.44 19.38
N GLY A 383 2.78 -4.54 18.55
CA GLY A 383 2.12 -4.06 17.35
C GLY A 383 0.85 -3.24 17.61
N MET A 384 0.69 -2.69 18.83
CA MET A 384 -0.42 -1.80 19.18
C MET A 384 -0.12 -0.36 18.77
N TYR A 385 0.16 -0.16 17.48
CA TYR A 385 0.39 1.15 16.88
C TYR A 385 -0.18 1.18 15.47
N ARG A 386 -0.43 2.38 14.94
CA ARG A 386 -0.98 2.57 13.60
C ARG A 386 0.13 2.50 12.55
N GLY A 387 0.42 1.32 12.01
CA GLY A 387 1.40 1.13 10.94
C GLY A 387 1.37 -0.27 10.33
N VAL A 388 2.25 -0.50 9.35
CA VAL A 388 2.31 -1.73 8.55
C VAL A 388 3.61 -2.53 8.74
N TYR A 389 4.45 -2.17 9.71
CA TYR A 389 5.83 -2.61 9.78
C TYR A 389 6.04 -3.81 10.72
N TRP A 390 6.20 -5.01 10.16
CA TRP A 390 6.34 -6.24 10.95
C TRP A 390 7.62 -6.28 11.79
N ALA A 391 8.72 -5.73 11.28
CA ALA A 391 9.97 -5.63 12.04
C ALA A 391 9.83 -4.82 13.33
N VAL A 392 8.93 -3.82 13.38
CA VAL A 392 8.67 -3.08 14.61
C VAL A 392 8.06 -4.01 15.65
N ALA A 393 7.02 -4.77 15.29
CA ALA A 393 6.39 -5.74 16.19
C ALA A 393 7.38 -6.83 16.63
N GLU A 394 8.25 -7.28 15.73
CA GLU A 394 9.31 -8.26 16.05
C GLU A 394 10.33 -7.70 17.04
N LEU A 395 10.85 -6.48 16.83
CA LEU A 395 11.79 -5.86 17.75
C LEU A 395 11.15 -5.56 19.12
N GLN A 396 9.89 -5.12 19.14
CA GLN A 396 9.11 -4.99 20.37
C GLN A 396 9.03 -6.35 21.10
N ALA A 397 8.69 -7.43 20.39
CA ALA A 397 8.58 -8.77 20.98
C ALA A 397 9.90 -9.26 21.57
N ARG A 398 11.03 -9.00 20.88
CA ARG A 398 12.37 -9.34 21.37
C ARG A 398 12.74 -8.57 22.63
N TRP A 399 12.41 -7.28 22.67
CA TRP A 399 12.64 -6.44 23.83
C TRP A 399 11.84 -6.94 25.04
N VAL A 400 10.54 -7.20 24.85
CA VAL A 400 9.67 -7.73 25.91
C VAL A 400 10.13 -9.10 26.38
N ALA A 401 10.48 -10.02 25.48
CA ALA A 401 11.00 -11.35 25.82
C ALA A 401 12.27 -11.25 26.67
N SER A 402 13.18 -10.35 26.30
CA SER A 402 14.43 -10.15 27.04
C SER A 402 14.18 -9.60 28.45
N ILE A 403 13.19 -8.70 28.61
CA ILE A 403 12.79 -8.17 29.92
C ILE A 403 12.10 -9.26 30.77
N PHE A 404 11.12 -9.98 30.23
CA PHE A 404 10.37 -11.00 30.98
C PHE A 404 11.24 -12.18 31.42
N ALA A 405 12.26 -12.52 30.62
CA ALA A 405 13.28 -13.50 30.96
C ALA A 405 14.33 -12.99 31.97
N GLY A 406 14.34 -11.69 32.28
CA GLY A 406 15.33 -11.07 33.16
C GLY A 406 16.71 -10.87 32.53
N LEU A 407 16.80 -10.94 31.20
CA LEU A 407 18.03 -10.70 30.43
C LEU A 407 18.33 -9.21 30.25
N LEU A 408 17.27 -8.39 30.22
CA LEU A 408 17.35 -6.93 30.22
C LEU A 408 16.53 -6.35 31.37
N PRO A 409 16.94 -5.22 31.95
CA PRO A 409 16.14 -4.54 32.96
C PRO A 409 14.86 -3.97 32.34
N SER A 410 13.75 -3.99 33.08
CA SER A 410 12.56 -3.24 32.68
C SER A 410 12.86 -1.74 32.63
N PRO A 411 12.25 -0.97 31.71
CA PRO A 411 12.34 0.49 31.73
C PRO A 411 11.89 1.04 33.08
N SER A 412 12.64 2.00 33.62
CA SER A 412 12.27 2.64 34.89
C SER A 412 10.91 3.32 34.78
N ILE A 413 10.20 3.46 35.90
CA ILE A 413 8.91 4.18 35.94
C ILE A 413 9.08 5.60 35.36
N ALA A 414 10.18 6.28 35.66
CA ALA A 414 10.47 7.61 35.11
C ALA A 414 10.61 7.59 33.58
N ALA A 415 11.34 6.62 33.01
CA ALA A 415 11.47 6.48 31.56
C ALA A 415 10.12 6.17 30.89
N GLN A 416 9.32 5.32 31.51
CA GLN A 416 7.97 5.02 31.02
C GLN A 416 7.10 6.28 31.04
N GLN A 417 7.09 7.05 32.12
CA GLN A 417 6.33 8.30 32.23
C GLN A 417 6.73 9.33 31.16
N ILE A 418 8.03 9.47 30.88
CA ILE A 418 8.51 10.32 29.77
C ILE A 418 7.92 9.84 28.43
N GLY A 419 7.94 8.54 28.17
CA GLY A 419 7.35 7.98 26.95
C GLY A 419 5.83 8.18 26.86
N LEU A 420 5.11 8.07 27.97
CA LEU A 420 3.67 8.40 27.98
C LEU A 420 3.42 9.86 27.60
N GLU A 421 4.28 10.79 28.03
CA GLU A 421 4.14 12.20 27.69
C GLU A 421 4.44 12.49 26.21
N VAL A 422 5.40 11.77 25.62
CA VAL A 422 5.64 11.80 24.17
C VAL A 422 4.37 11.38 23.43
N GLU A 423 3.76 10.25 23.80
CA GLU A 423 2.50 9.78 23.18
C GLU A 423 1.31 10.73 23.41
N ARG A 424 1.23 11.39 24.57
CA ARG A 424 0.21 12.43 24.79
C ARG A 424 0.41 13.62 23.85
N THR A 425 1.66 14.00 23.61
CA THR A 425 2.01 15.07 22.67
C THR A 425 1.65 14.67 21.24
N VAL A 426 1.93 13.41 20.85
CA VAL A 426 1.50 12.82 19.58
C VAL A 426 -0.01 12.89 19.41
N ARG A 427 -0.77 12.45 20.42
CA ARG A 427 -2.24 12.45 20.38
C ARG A 427 -2.81 13.87 20.32
N ALA A 428 -2.18 14.84 20.96
CA ALA A 428 -2.60 16.24 21.00
C ALA A 428 -2.19 17.04 19.75
N GLN A 429 -1.39 16.47 18.85
CA GLN A 429 -0.91 17.16 17.65
C GLN A 429 -2.06 17.54 16.72
N HIS A 430 -2.09 18.79 16.24
CA HIS A 430 -3.02 19.23 15.19
C HIS A 430 -2.31 20.17 14.19
N PRO A 431 -2.52 19.98 12.87
CA PRO A 431 -3.23 18.86 12.23
C PRO A 431 -2.49 17.52 12.41
N ARG A 432 -3.26 16.42 12.47
CA ARG A 432 -2.73 15.09 12.77
C ARG A 432 -2.07 14.45 11.53
N PRO A 433 -0.91 13.80 11.67
CA PRO A 433 -0.39 12.93 10.63
C PRO A 433 -1.29 11.69 10.46
N GLN A 434 -1.30 11.13 9.25
CA GLN A 434 -2.05 9.90 8.96
C GLN A 434 -1.56 8.71 9.79
N PHE A 435 -0.25 8.63 10.00
CA PHE A 435 0.45 7.62 10.80
C PHE A 435 1.36 8.33 11.79
N PRO A 436 1.04 8.33 13.10
CA PRO A 436 1.85 8.99 14.11
C PRO A 436 3.32 8.56 14.11
N HIS A 437 3.56 7.25 14.06
CA HIS A 437 4.90 6.65 13.99
C HIS A 437 5.28 6.29 12.54
N SER A 438 5.18 7.28 11.64
CA SER A 438 5.46 7.09 10.20
C SER A 438 6.95 6.91 9.88
N ASP A 439 7.83 7.29 10.80
CA ASP A 439 9.28 7.23 10.62
C ASP A 439 9.84 5.83 10.92
N TYR A 440 9.68 4.92 9.95
CA TYR A 440 10.13 3.53 10.08
C TYR A 440 11.59 3.39 10.47
N VAL A 441 12.50 4.12 9.81
CA VAL A 441 13.94 3.96 10.03
C VAL A 441 14.33 4.41 11.44
N GLY A 442 13.82 5.56 11.89
CA GLY A 442 14.06 6.04 13.24
C GLY A 442 13.47 5.11 14.30
N LEU A 443 12.25 4.64 14.09
CA LEU A 443 11.57 3.71 15.00
C LEU A 443 12.32 2.37 15.13
N ILE A 444 12.77 1.79 14.01
CA ILE A 444 13.59 0.57 14.02
C ILE A 444 14.91 0.82 14.75
N ASN A 445 15.58 1.95 14.50
CA ASN A 445 16.83 2.28 15.18
C ASN A 445 16.64 2.40 16.69
N ASP A 446 15.59 3.07 17.13
CA ASP A 446 15.33 3.26 18.55
C ASP A 446 15.00 1.94 19.25
N LEU A 447 14.19 1.07 18.64
CA LEU A 447 13.92 -0.25 19.18
C LEU A 447 15.15 -1.17 19.15
N ALA A 448 15.96 -1.12 18.09
CA ALA A 448 17.18 -1.90 17.98
C ALA A 448 18.19 -1.56 19.08
N LYS A 449 18.31 -0.28 19.47
CA LYS A 449 19.14 0.16 20.61
C LYS A 449 18.71 -0.50 21.92
N GLU A 450 17.41 -0.61 22.17
CA GLU A 450 16.86 -1.21 23.41
C GLU A 450 17.25 -2.69 23.56
N ILE A 451 17.59 -3.37 22.46
CA ILE A 451 18.05 -4.77 22.43
C ILE A 451 19.50 -4.92 21.94
N LEU A 452 20.27 -3.83 21.99
CA LEU A 452 21.71 -3.80 21.71
C LEU A 452 22.10 -4.30 20.30
N LEU A 453 21.23 -4.06 19.31
CA LEU A 453 21.51 -4.34 17.90
C LEU A 453 21.96 -3.08 17.16
N THR A 454 22.86 -3.24 16.21
CA THR A 454 23.27 -2.19 15.28
C THR A 454 23.37 -2.73 13.85
N ASN A 455 23.05 -1.89 12.86
CA ASN A 455 23.26 -2.19 11.45
C ASN A 455 23.58 -0.90 10.68
N SER A 456 24.45 -0.99 9.67
CA SER A 456 24.97 0.15 8.89
C SER A 456 24.46 0.21 7.44
N GLY A 457 23.64 -0.74 6.98
CA GLY A 457 23.06 -0.71 5.63
C GLY A 457 22.23 0.56 5.39
N ASP A 458 22.33 1.13 4.17
CA ASP A 458 21.57 2.34 3.80
C ASP A 458 20.07 2.05 3.76
N ILE A 459 19.66 1.04 2.97
CA ILE A 459 18.28 0.58 2.90
C ILE A 459 18.00 -0.31 4.11
N VAL A 460 16.97 0.03 4.87
CA VAL A 460 16.62 -0.64 6.13
C VAL A 460 15.58 -1.72 5.88
N ILE A 461 15.96 -2.99 6.06
CA ILE A 461 15.08 -4.14 5.90
C ILE A 461 15.15 -5.07 7.12
N PRO A 462 14.10 -5.85 7.46
CA PRO A 462 14.06 -6.73 8.62
C PRO A 462 15.21 -7.73 8.66
N ALA A 463 15.59 -8.33 7.51
CA ALA A 463 16.65 -9.35 7.43
C ALA A 463 17.99 -8.91 8.04
N GLN A 464 18.28 -7.61 8.02
CA GLN A 464 19.48 -7.00 8.62
C GLN A 464 19.53 -7.07 10.16
N TYR A 465 18.39 -7.33 10.80
CA TYR A 465 18.22 -7.34 12.26
C TYR A 465 18.11 -8.76 12.83
N CYS A 466 18.36 -9.79 12.03
CA CYS A 466 18.40 -11.18 12.51
C CYS A 466 19.49 -11.36 13.58
N PRO A 467 19.18 -11.89 14.79
CA PRO A 467 20.15 -12.00 15.88
C PRO A 467 21.27 -13.02 15.65
N THR A 468 21.02 -14.07 14.87
CA THR A 468 22.00 -15.15 14.65
C THR A 468 22.85 -14.86 13.42
N ARG A 469 22.20 -14.75 12.25
CA ARG A 469 22.83 -14.41 10.98
C ARG A 469 21.77 -13.91 9.99
N PRO A 470 21.91 -12.70 9.43
CA PRO A 470 21.09 -12.25 8.30
C PRO A 470 21.10 -13.26 7.16
N ASP A 471 19.94 -13.52 6.57
CA ASP A 471 19.87 -14.25 5.31
C ASP A 471 20.45 -13.39 4.19
N GLN A 472 21.72 -13.67 3.84
CA GLN A 472 22.44 -12.90 2.84
C GLN A 472 21.76 -12.98 1.47
N SER A 473 21.03 -14.06 1.17
CA SER A 473 20.35 -14.19 -0.12
C SER A 473 19.24 -13.14 -0.32
N VAL A 474 18.58 -12.71 0.76
CA VAL A 474 17.58 -11.64 0.73
C VAL A 474 18.23 -10.28 0.46
N ILE A 475 19.40 -10.04 1.07
CA ILE A 475 20.18 -8.81 0.86
C ILE A 475 20.70 -8.76 -0.58
N ASP A 476 21.22 -9.88 -1.08
CA ASP A 476 21.72 -10.02 -2.45
C ASP A 476 20.58 -9.85 -3.47
N GLU A 477 19.40 -10.43 -3.22
CA GLU A 477 18.22 -10.23 -4.07
C GLU A 477 17.79 -8.76 -4.14
N MET A 478 17.75 -8.07 -2.99
CA MET A 478 17.44 -6.64 -2.94
C MET A 478 18.48 -5.80 -3.71
N ASN A 479 19.77 -6.11 -3.56
CA ASN A 479 20.85 -5.42 -4.26
C ASN A 479 20.76 -5.65 -5.77
N ASN A 480 20.54 -6.89 -6.22
CA ASN A 480 20.32 -7.21 -7.62
C ASN A 480 19.12 -6.44 -8.20
N LEU A 481 18.02 -6.32 -7.45
CA LEU A 481 16.88 -5.50 -7.89
C LEU A 481 17.26 -4.02 -8.06
N CYS A 482 18.10 -3.48 -7.17
CA CYS A 482 18.63 -2.12 -7.31
C CYS A 482 19.52 -1.96 -8.55
N GLU A 483 20.30 -2.98 -8.91
CA GLU A 483 21.11 -2.99 -10.13
C GLU A 483 20.23 -3.05 -11.38
N GLU A 484 19.26 -3.96 -11.43
CA GLU A 484 18.31 -4.10 -12.54
C GLU A 484 17.48 -2.83 -12.76
N ALA A 485 17.12 -2.12 -11.69
CA ALA A 485 16.44 -0.82 -11.80
C ALA A 485 17.27 0.22 -12.57
N ASN A 486 18.61 0.20 -12.47
CA ASN A 486 19.47 1.07 -13.28
C ASN A 486 19.44 0.69 -14.77
N SER A 487 19.15 -0.58 -15.07
CA SER A 487 19.01 -1.11 -16.43
C SER A 487 17.57 -1.03 -16.98
N GLY A 488 16.65 -0.34 -16.30
CA GLY A 488 15.30 -0.08 -16.79
C GLY A 488 14.20 -0.98 -16.22
N ARG A 489 14.49 -1.79 -15.20
CA ARG A 489 13.44 -2.51 -14.47
C ARG A 489 12.45 -1.51 -13.83
N PHE A 490 11.17 -1.84 -13.92
CA PHE A 490 9.96 -1.08 -13.58
C PHE A 490 9.57 0.07 -14.53
N ILE A 491 10.35 0.33 -15.57
CA ILE A 491 10.01 1.41 -16.51
C ILE A 491 8.84 0.98 -17.39
N ALA A 492 8.76 -0.28 -17.81
CA ALA A 492 7.65 -0.77 -18.64
C ALA A 492 6.31 -0.62 -17.91
N GLY A 493 6.21 -1.08 -16.66
CA GLY A 493 5.01 -0.93 -15.85
C GLY A 493 4.66 0.53 -15.56
N THR A 494 5.65 1.39 -15.36
CA THR A 494 5.43 2.82 -15.15
C THR A 494 4.87 3.49 -16.41
N VAL A 495 5.46 3.20 -17.57
CA VAL A 495 4.97 3.69 -18.87
C VAL A 495 3.55 3.18 -19.13
N PHE A 496 3.28 1.89 -18.91
CA PHE A 496 1.95 1.31 -19.08
C PHE A 496 0.90 2.03 -18.23
N ARG A 497 1.17 2.24 -16.94
CA ARG A 497 0.26 3.00 -16.04
C ARG A 497 0.08 4.45 -16.48
N ALA A 498 1.15 5.12 -16.90
CA ALA A 498 1.11 6.51 -17.34
C ALA A 498 0.36 6.72 -18.66
N LEU A 499 0.19 5.67 -19.48
CA LEU A 499 -0.62 5.68 -20.69
C LEU A 499 -2.10 5.39 -20.41
N HIS A 500 -2.44 4.74 -19.31
CA HIS A 500 -3.79 4.24 -19.07
C HIS A 500 -4.86 5.36 -19.02
N ASN A 501 -5.89 5.26 -19.87
CA ASN A 501 -7.00 6.21 -20.03
C ASN A 501 -6.59 7.64 -20.43
N THR A 502 -5.47 7.79 -21.14
CA THR A 502 -4.93 9.10 -21.54
C THR A 502 -5.20 9.44 -23.01
N LYS A 503 -5.18 10.75 -23.33
CA LYS A 503 -5.27 11.29 -24.69
C LYS A 503 -4.04 12.12 -25.04
N TRP A 504 -3.65 12.06 -26.30
CA TRP A 504 -2.41 12.64 -26.80
C TRP A 504 -2.63 13.33 -28.13
N ALA A 505 -2.10 14.53 -28.29
CA ALA A 505 -1.92 15.14 -29.59
C ALA A 505 -0.61 14.60 -30.16
N PHE A 506 -0.56 14.31 -31.45
CA PHE A 506 0.66 13.85 -32.07
C PHE A 506 0.96 14.55 -33.40
N GLU A 507 2.25 14.69 -33.65
CA GLU A 507 2.80 15.07 -34.96
C GLU A 507 3.77 13.99 -35.43
N ARG A 508 3.57 13.50 -36.64
CA ARG A 508 4.39 12.48 -37.29
C ARG A 508 5.01 13.05 -38.54
N THR A 509 6.32 12.89 -38.69
CA THR A 509 7.06 13.20 -39.92
C THR A 509 7.46 11.91 -40.60
N LEU A 510 7.13 11.81 -41.89
CA LEU A 510 7.54 10.72 -42.77
C LEU A 510 8.60 11.25 -43.72
N VAL A 511 9.76 10.57 -43.77
CA VAL A 511 10.86 10.90 -44.67
C VAL A 511 11.30 9.65 -45.41
N GLY A 512 11.22 9.65 -46.74
CA GLY A 512 11.63 8.54 -47.60
C GLY A 512 10.53 8.04 -48.53
N LYS A 513 10.70 6.82 -49.04
CA LYS A 513 9.82 6.19 -50.04
C LYS A 513 8.56 5.62 -49.37
N PRO A 514 7.37 5.81 -49.97
CA PRO A 514 7.11 6.34 -51.32
C PRO A 514 7.09 7.87 -51.44
N SER A 515 6.88 8.59 -50.35
CA SER A 515 6.85 10.07 -50.33
C SER A 515 6.98 10.61 -48.91
N ASP A 516 7.62 11.77 -48.80
CA ASP A 516 7.64 12.54 -47.55
C ASP A 516 6.24 13.09 -47.21
N GLY A 517 5.99 13.29 -45.93
CA GLY A 517 4.72 13.80 -45.46
C GLY A 517 4.67 14.09 -43.98
N THR A 518 3.56 14.68 -43.55
CA THR A 518 3.28 14.91 -42.13
C THR A 518 1.90 14.41 -41.76
N VAL A 519 1.76 13.85 -40.57
CA VAL A 519 0.46 13.53 -39.97
C VAL A 519 0.31 14.35 -38.70
N ARG A 520 -0.84 14.99 -38.54
CA ARG A 520 -1.26 15.54 -37.25
C ARG A 520 -2.57 14.92 -36.83
N GLY A 521 -2.69 14.58 -35.56
CA GLY A 521 -3.84 13.86 -35.06
C GLY A 521 -3.91 13.77 -33.55
N GLN A 522 -4.82 12.91 -33.10
CA GLN A 522 -4.97 12.56 -31.70
C GLN A 522 -4.90 11.04 -31.54
N ALA A 523 -4.39 10.61 -30.40
CA ALA A 523 -4.36 9.22 -29.99
C ALA A 523 -4.91 9.07 -28.57
N GLU A 524 -5.49 7.92 -28.29
CA GLU A 524 -6.00 7.55 -26.98
C GLU A 524 -5.55 6.13 -26.61
N PHE A 525 -5.34 5.92 -25.32
CA PHE A 525 -5.05 4.62 -24.73
C PHE A 525 -6.18 4.28 -23.76
N LEU A 526 -7.05 3.35 -24.15
CA LEU A 526 -8.24 2.99 -23.40
C LEU A 526 -8.01 1.70 -22.62
N PHE A 527 -8.56 1.60 -21.42
CA PHE A 527 -8.65 0.32 -20.72
C PHE A 527 -9.31 -0.75 -21.61
N SER A 528 -8.66 -1.90 -21.75
CA SER A 528 -9.24 -3.10 -22.39
C SER A 528 -9.41 -4.22 -21.36
N SER A 529 -8.34 -4.53 -20.64
CA SER A 529 -8.32 -5.49 -19.53
C SER A 529 -7.24 -5.07 -18.52
N PRO A 530 -7.13 -5.70 -17.33
CA PRO A 530 -6.18 -5.28 -16.28
C PRO A 530 -4.75 -5.03 -16.75
N ASN A 531 -4.29 -5.79 -17.75
CA ASN A 531 -2.94 -5.73 -18.30
C ASN A 531 -2.89 -5.31 -19.77
N GLU A 532 -3.99 -4.77 -20.33
CA GLU A 532 -4.06 -4.39 -21.73
C GLU A 532 -4.71 -3.03 -21.96
N LEU A 533 -4.07 -2.22 -22.80
CA LEU A 533 -4.60 -0.95 -23.29
C LEU A 533 -4.87 -1.05 -24.79
N LEU A 534 -6.05 -0.61 -25.20
CA LEU A 534 -6.38 -0.40 -26.60
C LEU A 534 -5.93 0.99 -27.02
N TYR A 535 -4.88 1.03 -27.83
CA TYR A 535 -4.44 2.23 -28.52
C TYR A 535 -5.30 2.48 -29.76
N LYS A 536 -5.76 3.72 -29.94
CA LYS A 536 -6.39 4.20 -31.16
C LYS A 536 -5.79 5.53 -31.55
N GLU A 537 -5.51 5.73 -32.83
CA GLU A 537 -5.16 7.04 -33.37
C GLU A 537 -6.07 7.42 -34.53
N GLN A 538 -6.30 8.72 -34.66
CA GLN A 538 -6.92 9.32 -35.83
C GLN A 538 -6.13 10.60 -36.19
N GLY A 539 -5.81 10.76 -37.47
CA GLY A 539 -5.08 11.93 -37.93
C GLY A 539 -5.28 12.21 -39.42
N LYS A 540 -4.66 13.29 -39.88
CA LYS A 540 -4.66 13.69 -41.29
C LYS A 540 -3.26 13.66 -41.86
N LEU A 541 -3.03 12.80 -42.84
CA LEU A 541 -1.79 12.71 -43.60
C LEU A 541 -1.79 13.76 -44.71
N THR A 542 -0.77 14.61 -44.72
CA THR A 542 -0.52 15.61 -45.76
C THR A 542 0.75 15.23 -46.52
N LEU A 543 0.59 14.94 -47.81
CA LEU A 543 1.69 14.71 -48.75
C LEU A 543 1.88 15.94 -49.64
N SER A 544 3.08 16.12 -50.20
CA SER A 544 3.38 17.18 -51.16
C SER A 544 2.36 17.19 -52.31
N SER A 545 1.57 18.27 -52.41
CA SER A 545 0.60 18.52 -53.48
C SER A 545 -0.65 17.61 -53.52
N GLN A 546 -1.07 17.03 -52.39
CA GLN A 546 -2.28 16.20 -52.31
C GLN A 546 -3.29 16.71 -51.26
N ILE A 547 -4.56 16.33 -51.44
CA ILE A 547 -5.61 16.54 -50.44
C ILE A 547 -5.28 15.69 -49.20
N PRO A 548 -5.37 16.23 -47.98
CA PRO A 548 -5.11 15.46 -46.78
C PRO A 548 -5.99 14.21 -46.69
N LEU A 549 -5.38 13.08 -46.33
CA LEU A 549 -6.05 11.79 -46.17
C LEU A 549 -6.28 11.48 -44.69
N ASP A 550 -7.48 11.05 -44.35
CA ASP A 550 -7.76 10.56 -43.00
C ASP A 550 -7.06 9.21 -42.78
N ILE A 551 -6.37 9.08 -41.64
CA ILE A 551 -5.73 7.85 -41.22
C ILE A 551 -6.23 7.43 -39.85
N THR A 552 -6.28 6.12 -39.64
CA THR A 552 -6.56 5.51 -38.33
C THR A 552 -5.66 4.31 -38.13
N GLN A 553 -5.18 4.11 -36.90
CA GLN A 553 -4.47 2.91 -36.50
C GLN A 553 -4.94 2.42 -35.13
N LYS A 554 -4.80 1.12 -34.88
CA LYS A 554 -5.14 0.50 -33.59
C LYS A 554 -4.11 -0.56 -33.22
N TYR A 555 -3.77 -0.60 -31.93
CA TYR A 555 -2.85 -1.59 -31.35
C TYR A 555 -3.34 -2.00 -29.95
N ILE A 556 -2.97 -3.20 -29.49
CA ILE A 556 -3.04 -3.53 -28.06
C ILE A 556 -1.64 -3.40 -27.46
N TYR A 557 -1.53 -2.65 -26.37
CA TYR A 557 -0.35 -2.61 -25.51
C TYR A 557 -0.62 -3.53 -24.32
N SER A 558 0.12 -4.63 -24.20
CA SER A 558 -0.03 -5.62 -23.15
C SER A 558 1.17 -5.62 -22.21
N TYR A 559 0.92 -5.65 -20.91
CA TYR A 559 1.94 -5.60 -19.86
C TYR A 559 2.05 -6.93 -19.11
N ASP A 560 3.27 -7.45 -19.02
CA ASP A 560 3.63 -8.60 -18.17
C ASP A 560 4.32 -8.07 -16.90
N GLU A 561 3.62 -8.13 -15.77
CA GLU A 561 4.11 -7.63 -14.47
C GLU A 561 5.33 -8.42 -13.96
N GLU A 562 5.37 -9.74 -14.15
CA GLU A 562 6.45 -10.59 -13.64
C GLU A 562 7.78 -10.27 -14.34
N LYS A 563 7.72 -10.06 -15.66
CA LYS A 563 8.90 -9.74 -16.48
C LYS A 563 9.18 -8.25 -16.63
N ASP A 564 8.26 -7.40 -16.15
CA ASP A 564 8.21 -5.97 -16.44
C ASP A 564 8.39 -5.68 -17.95
N LEU A 565 7.52 -6.27 -18.77
CA LEU A 565 7.66 -6.25 -20.22
C LEU A 565 6.41 -5.68 -20.90
N LEU A 566 6.61 -4.73 -21.81
CA LEU A 566 5.54 -4.12 -22.60
C LEU A 566 5.61 -4.64 -24.04
N THR A 567 4.52 -5.22 -24.51
CA THR A 567 4.43 -5.80 -25.86
C THR A 567 3.28 -5.19 -26.64
N VAL A 568 3.54 -4.87 -27.91
CA VAL A 568 2.56 -4.29 -28.83
C VAL A 568 2.05 -5.37 -29.77
N TYR A 569 0.74 -5.47 -29.90
CA TYR A 569 0.05 -6.43 -30.76
C TYR A 569 -0.81 -5.70 -31.79
N PHE A 570 -0.94 -6.30 -32.97
CA PHE A 570 -2.01 -5.94 -33.88
C PHE A 570 -3.37 -6.21 -33.24
N VAL A 571 -4.40 -5.56 -33.78
CA VAL A 571 -5.77 -5.64 -33.29
C VAL A 571 -6.62 -6.41 -34.28
N ASN A 572 -7.46 -7.32 -33.79
CA ASN A 572 -8.43 -8.03 -34.64
C ASN A 572 -9.69 -7.17 -34.91
N GLU A 573 -10.63 -7.67 -35.71
CA GLU A 573 -11.85 -6.94 -36.08
C GLU A 573 -12.72 -6.52 -34.88
N ASN A 574 -12.62 -7.23 -33.75
CA ASN A 574 -13.37 -6.99 -32.51
C ASN A 574 -12.65 -6.07 -31.51
N ASN A 575 -11.56 -5.43 -31.92
CA ASN A 575 -10.67 -4.66 -31.04
C ASN A 575 -9.96 -5.50 -29.94
N GLN A 576 -9.73 -6.79 -30.19
CA GLN A 576 -9.05 -7.68 -29.25
C GLN A 576 -7.63 -8.01 -29.71
N LEU A 577 -6.85 -8.63 -28.81
CA LEU A 577 -5.46 -9.06 -29.04
C LEU A 577 -5.34 -9.88 -30.34
N GLY A 578 -4.50 -9.41 -31.26
CA GLY A 578 -4.17 -10.07 -32.52
C GLY A 578 -2.74 -10.65 -32.50
N SER A 579 -2.09 -10.70 -33.66
CA SER A 579 -0.72 -11.18 -33.77
C SER A 579 0.30 -10.20 -33.17
N LEU A 580 1.43 -10.73 -32.72
CA LEU A 580 2.55 -9.95 -32.21
C LEU A 580 3.01 -8.92 -33.27
N PHE A 581 3.15 -7.66 -32.85
CA PHE A 581 3.90 -6.67 -33.60
C PHE A 581 5.34 -6.69 -33.09
N HIS A 582 5.63 -6.09 -31.94
CA HIS A 582 6.97 -6.20 -31.33
C HIS A 582 6.91 -6.04 -29.82
N THR A 583 8.01 -6.41 -29.17
CA THR A 583 8.26 -6.19 -27.75
C THR A 583 9.14 -4.96 -27.56
N ILE A 584 8.82 -4.15 -26.54
CA ILE A 584 9.56 -2.92 -26.19
C ILE A 584 10.63 -3.28 -25.14
N HIS A 585 11.89 -3.16 -25.52
CA HIS A 585 13.04 -3.45 -24.67
C HIS A 585 13.73 -2.16 -24.22
N PHE A 586 13.53 -1.80 -22.95
CA PHE A 586 14.18 -0.64 -22.33
C PHE A 586 15.69 -0.81 -22.28
N GLN A 587 16.39 0.31 -22.45
CA GLN A 587 17.84 0.39 -22.44
C GLN A 587 18.32 0.97 -21.09
N PRO A 588 19.60 0.75 -20.71
CA PRO A 588 20.19 1.38 -19.53
C PRO A 588 20.05 2.90 -19.54
N LYS A 589 19.90 3.48 -18.34
CA LYS A 589 19.63 4.92 -18.16
C LYS A 589 20.70 5.82 -18.78
N GLU A 590 21.94 5.35 -18.92
CA GLU A 590 23.08 6.11 -19.45
C GLU A 590 22.91 6.47 -20.93
N ASN A 591 21.99 5.83 -21.64
CA ASN A 591 21.79 6.02 -23.07
C ASN A 591 21.08 7.35 -23.42
N SER A 592 20.53 8.07 -22.44
CA SER A 592 19.83 9.35 -22.65
C SER A 592 19.81 10.19 -21.38
N SER A 593 19.77 11.52 -21.53
CA SER A 593 19.55 12.45 -20.42
C SER A 593 18.11 12.99 -20.36
N ASN A 594 17.29 12.73 -21.39
CA ASN A 594 16.02 13.43 -21.62
C ASN A 594 14.78 12.54 -21.42
N GLY A 595 14.98 11.24 -21.20
CA GLY A 595 13.94 10.24 -21.03
C GLY A 595 14.46 8.82 -21.27
N TRP A 596 13.68 7.82 -20.91
CA TRP A 596 14.05 6.41 -21.06
C TRP A 596 13.93 5.97 -22.52
N VAL A 597 14.98 5.34 -23.03
CA VAL A 597 15.03 4.82 -24.41
C VAL A 597 14.64 3.35 -24.41
N ALA A 598 13.88 2.94 -25.43
CA ALA A 598 13.60 1.53 -25.68
C ALA A 598 13.62 1.22 -27.17
N ASN A 599 13.84 -0.04 -27.52
CA ASN A 599 13.87 -0.50 -28.91
C ASN A 599 12.94 -1.71 -29.11
N GLY A 600 12.53 -1.95 -30.35
CA GLY A 600 11.79 -3.14 -30.75
C GLY A 600 12.00 -3.45 -32.23
N GLU A 601 11.83 -4.71 -32.62
CA GLU A 601 11.98 -5.13 -34.01
C GLU A 601 10.81 -6.03 -34.43
N HIS A 602 10.40 -5.89 -35.69
CA HIS A 602 9.38 -6.72 -36.30
C HIS A 602 9.67 -6.95 -37.78
N LEU A 603 9.50 -8.18 -38.24
CA LEU A 603 9.53 -8.51 -39.67
C LEU A 603 8.10 -8.75 -40.15
N CYS A 604 7.61 -7.86 -41.01
CA CYS A 604 6.30 -8.01 -41.64
C CYS A 604 6.47 -8.32 -43.13
N SER A 605 6.28 -9.59 -43.51
CA SER A 605 6.50 -10.07 -44.88
C SER A 605 7.93 -9.78 -45.39
N GLN A 606 8.11 -8.77 -46.25
CA GLN A 606 9.41 -8.35 -46.80
C GLN A 606 9.95 -7.05 -46.20
N ASP A 607 9.17 -6.40 -45.32
CA ASP A 607 9.53 -5.14 -44.70
C ASP A 607 10.06 -5.39 -43.27
N HIS A 608 11.26 -4.90 -42.98
CA HIS A 608 11.83 -4.91 -41.63
C HIS A 608 11.55 -3.58 -40.93
N TYR A 609 10.94 -3.65 -39.76
CA TYR A 609 10.59 -2.53 -38.91
C TYR A 609 11.51 -2.51 -37.69
N SER A 610 12.39 -1.52 -37.63
CA SER A 610 13.17 -1.21 -36.41
C SER A 610 12.53 -0.01 -35.72
N THR A 611 12.14 -0.18 -34.47
CA THR A 611 11.44 0.83 -33.68
C THR A 611 12.32 1.33 -32.55
N SER A 612 12.38 2.65 -32.37
CA SER A 612 12.99 3.29 -31.20
C SER A 612 11.98 4.19 -30.49
N TYR A 613 12.06 4.22 -29.17
CA TYR A 613 11.18 4.95 -28.28
C TYR A 613 11.99 5.91 -27.41
N LEU A 614 11.39 7.05 -27.08
CA LEU A 614 11.84 7.92 -26.00
C LEU A 614 10.64 8.23 -25.09
N PHE A 615 10.71 7.85 -23.81
CA PHE A 615 9.67 8.12 -22.83
C PHE A 615 10.16 9.17 -21.81
N ALA A 616 9.62 10.39 -21.89
CA ALA A 616 10.00 11.48 -20.98
C ALA A 616 9.11 11.48 -19.73
N LEU A 617 9.52 10.72 -18.71
CA LEU A 617 8.85 10.67 -17.41
C LEU A 617 9.13 11.94 -16.59
N ASN A 618 8.12 12.42 -15.88
CA ASN A 618 8.20 13.45 -14.85
C ASN A 618 7.47 12.94 -13.60
N GLY A 619 8.23 12.55 -12.57
CA GLY A 619 7.71 11.69 -11.53
C GLY A 619 7.20 10.37 -12.13
N VAL A 620 5.96 10.01 -11.84
CA VAL A 620 5.29 8.80 -12.34
C VAL A 620 4.48 9.03 -13.62
N ASN A 621 4.42 10.26 -14.15
CA ASN A 621 3.63 10.59 -15.33
C ASN A 621 4.51 10.74 -16.58
N LEU A 622 3.94 10.50 -17.75
CA LEU A 622 4.57 10.82 -19.03
C LEU A 622 4.27 12.27 -19.42
N SER A 623 5.32 13.04 -19.65
CA SER A 623 5.20 14.43 -20.13
C SER A 623 5.24 14.54 -21.65
N GLU A 624 5.89 13.59 -22.31
CA GLU A 624 6.03 13.45 -23.76
C GLU A 624 6.51 12.02 -24.03
N PHE A 625 6.18 11.47 -25.19
CA PHE A 625 6.92 10.32 -25.71
C PHE A 625 7.08 10.37 -27.22
N GLU A 626 8.15 9.77 -27.73
CA GLU A 626 8.44 9.69 -29.15
C GLU A 626 8.48 8.23 -29.61
N ILE A 627 8.05 7.99 -30.84
CA ILE A 627 8.22 6.70 -31.53
C ILE A 627 8.83 6.97 -32.90
N THR A 628 9.95 6.32 -33.17
CA THR A 628 10.61 6.34 -34.48
C THR A 628 10.60 4.96 -35.10
N TYR A 629 9.92 4.80 -36.24
CA TYR A 629 10.00 3.60 -37.06
C TYR A 629 10.98 3.82 -38.21
N THR A 630 11.96 2.94 -38.35
CA THR A 630 12.79 2.81 -39.54
C THR A 630 12.33 1.58 -40.29
N VAL A 631 11.77 1.77 -41.48
CA VAL A 631 11.20 0.70 -42.30
C VAL A 631 12.08 0.49 -43.52
N LYS A 632 12.55 -0.74 -43.71
CA LYS A 632 13.35 -1.15 -44.87
C LYS A 632 12.71 -2.34 -45.57
N GLY A 633 12.38 -2.16 -46.84
CA GLY A 633 11.87 -3.22 -47.69
C GLY A 633 11.85 -2.81 -49.16
N PRO A 634 11.43 -3.71 -50.07
CA PRO A 634 11.54 -3.48 -51.51
C PRO A 634 10.69 -2.30 -52.02
N ALA A 635 9.54 -2.05 -51.37
CA ALA A 635 8.59 -1.01 -51.74
C ALA A 635 8.54 0.16 -50.75
N LYS A 636 9.10 0.01 -49.54
CA LYS A 636 9.08 0.99 -48.46
C LYS A 636 10.49 1.18 -47.92
N ASP A 637 10.94 2.43 -47.88
CA ASP A 637 12.22 2.79 -47.31
C ASP A 637 12.08 4.19 -46.71
N TYR A 638 11.60 4.25 -45.47
CA TYR A 638 11.27 5.52 -44.82
C TYR A 638 11.53 5.48 -43.32
N VAL A 639 11.70 6.67 -42.77
CA VAL A 639 11.72 6.94 -41.34
C VAL A 639 10.44 7.69 -40.96
N SER A 640 9.73 7.17 -39.96
CA SER A 640 8.54 7.80 -39.37
C SER A 640 8.83 8.17 -37.94
N LYS A 641 9.02 9.46 -37.65
CA LYS A 641 9.17 9.97 -36.29
C LYS A 641 7.85 10.59 -35.83
N THR A 642 7.30 10.10 -34.73
CA THR A 642 6.09 10.61 -34.10
C THR A 642 6.41 11.18 -32.73
N VAL A 643 5.94 12.38 -32.42
CA VAL A 643 6.05 13.02 -31.10
C VAL A 643 4.64 13.15 -30.52
N PHE A 644 4.44 12.67 -29.29
CA PHE A 644 3.17 12.69 -28.58
C PHE A 644 3.23 13.63 -27.38
N GLN A 645 2.28 14.56 -27.31
CA GLN A 645 2.10 15.47 -26.18
C GLN A 645 0.74 15.26 -25.51
N PRO A 646 0.66 15.26 -24.17
CA PRO A 646 -0.56 14.95 -23.46
C PRO A 646 -1.61 16.03 -23.70
N ILE A 647 -2.82 15.64 -24.05
CA ILE A 647 -3.97 16.54 -24.11
C ILE A 647 -4.49 16.66 -22.68
N LYS A 648 -4.40 17.85 -22.11
CA LYS A 648 -5.01 18.14 -20.82
C LYS A 648 -6.51 18.31 -21.04
N ASP A 649 -7.30 17.31 -20.65
CA ASP A 649 -8.74 17.50 -20.50
C ASP A 649 -8.92 18.57 -19.41
N HIS A 650 -9.41 19.76 -19.79
CA HIS A 650 -9.88 20.74 -18.82
C HIS A 650 -11.14 20.16 -18.17
N VAL A 651 -10.97 19.50 -17.03
CA VAL A 651 -12.08 18.99 -16.20
C VAL A 651 -12.57 20.08 -15.27
#